data_AF-U9T9C4-F1
#
_entry.id   AF-U9T9C4-F1
#
_cell.length_a   1.000
_cell.length_b   1.000
_cell.length_c   1.000
_cell.angle_alpha   90.00
_cell.angle_beta   90.00
_cell.angle_gamma   90.00
#
_symmetry.space_group_name_H-M   'P 1'
#
loop_
_entity.id
_entity.type
_entity.pdbx_description
1 polymer ?
#
loop_
_entity_poly.entity_id
_entity_poly.type
_entity_poly.pdbx_seq_one_letter_code
_entity_poly.pdbx_strand_id
1 'polypeptide(L)'
;MEEEFQLYSAYLNKGLNRVNKYIQLFKNQGEITHEFRAIILWLQIPQPDIEEEYWKKRLQHILRLCDLVFPLIKASRYNDNKIIENIFFVSKVENCPQKRQIFFDNPLVRLINEMYGNNSKKEVTETTDNRYVYNVYTVYRTISKFLASYIFELIRDDNQKGRNIPDVSSQICYNFISYQYCSRQNCKNHHVITTPSILYKRLELSCLQYTVMLKLIVLYHLRLLKEEQSKEVLGLQRWWAENLIRNHIRYHSSRTSCPEITHMVLAKLPYHTRNGFIELAHKRWLYEFNNASNFEAMLKCMLVLQQLRDEWGINTFCWEMSKPTILLYPYNLPVGLEYYDCYNGYHRAIPVGKRLSSFFFYLRSNNVIEAISQIKIFIQYAISHTERVNLVTSDAFGDLVSLIEFVTSLIFAISPRCCDFFLPRAYLVNYFDIYAVTPLIPNLRHAYNRDSYLAAIAIFFEQIKQLLNYLLTYKEYTYFTITLRLIRLLVLIGLNESTFVPSIFNLFKYLDNKISSNKIKKYLEQKSMGLLVNVLHNDLKETDCDSLVIVYYQLESIPSRFSNWEKHGIKKLAYNSIGGFRYALQQIKSSVNIVENVVSENQFSSQKSGGNDQNTSLMQDTFDQLDQHAISEEAKEPETEIQAWFRKIHDSPEAKDAAIKIQVWIRQVYKRAKSRTDNDTTLNEIYNDMMIFCQAIMKEKGKKAVNKYIILLRGWTVVVIVKLIKLQGSMGETKNRLKKTINSHSSDTNKVDRCLELEDELRYKYYEKVELALKSLSITENSQKHKKLSLGWLENELYQAEDIINQVWEWINECKKVVTK
;
A
#
# COMPACT_ATOMS: atom_id res chain seq x y z
N MET A 1 -6.24 1.54 30.37
CA MET A 1 -5.11 1.05 31.19
C MET A 1 -4.99 -0.48 31.16
N GLU A 2 -6.09 -1.21 31.36
CA GLU A 2 -6.12 -2.69 31.25
C GLU A 2 -5.88 -3.16 29.80
N GLU A 3 -6.55 -2.54 28.83
CA GLU A 3 -6.43 -2.88 27.40
C GLU A 3 -5.02 -2.67 26.84
N GLU A 4 -4.32 -1.62 27.26
CA GLU A 4 -2.92 -1.37 26.88
C GLU A 4 -1.97 -2.43 27.47
N PHE A 5 -2.19 -2.85 28.73
CA PHE A 5 -1.44 -3.96 29.33
C PHE A 5 -1.67 -5.27 28.57
N GLN A 6 -2.91 -5.54 28.16
CA GLN A 6 -3.24 -6.73 27.38
C GLN A 6 -2.69 -6.69 25.96
N LEU A 7 -2.58 -5.51 25.33
CA LEU A 7 -1.87 -5.32 24.05
C LEU A 7 -0.40 -5.75 24.18
N TYR A 8 0.31 -5.24 25.19
CA TYR A 8 1.72 -5.60 25.41
C TYR A 8 1.89 -7.09 25.72
N SER A 9 0.99 -7.66 26.53
CA SER A 9 0.94 -9.11 26.77
C SER A 9 0.74 -9.90 25.46
N ALA A 10 -0.19 -9.47 24.60
CA ALA A 10 -0.43 -10.10 23.30
C ALA A 10 0.79 -10.02 22.38
N TYR A 11 1.48 -8.89 22.35
CA TYR A 11 2.73 -8.71 21.60
C TYR A 11 3.85 -9.62 22.10
N LEU A 12 4.07 -9.71 23.42
CA LEU A 12 5.09 -10.57 24.00
C LEU A 12 4.84 -12.06 23.69
N ASN A 13 3.58 -12.44 23.60
CA ASN A 13 3.15 -13.78 23.18
C ASN A 13 3.16 -13.98 21.66
N LYS A 14 3.66 -13.01 20.87
CA LYS A 14 3.66 -13.01 19.40
C LYS A 14 2.28 -13.24 18.77
N GLY A 15 1.22 -12.85 19.47
CA GLY A 15 -0.16 -13.13 19.07
C GLY A 15 -0.72 -12.12 18.07
N LEU A 16 -0.39 -12.27 16.77
CA LEU A 16 -0.83 -11.37 15.69
C LEU A 16 -2.34 -11.07 15.69
N ASN A 17 -3.17 -12.11 15.81
CA ASN A 17 -4.63 -11.96 15.82
C ASN A 17 -5.12 -11.19 17.06
N ARG A 18 -4.47 -11.39 18.22
CA ARG A 18 -4.82 -10.67 19.46
C ARG A 18 -4.41 -9.20 19.37
N VAL A 19 -3.21 -8.92 18.86
CA VAL A 19 -2.75 -7.54 18.64
C VAL A 19 -3.66 -6.83 17.63
N ASN A 20 -4.04 -7.49 16.53
CA ASN A 20 -4.97 -6.92 15.55
C ASN A 20 -6.35 -6.59 16.14
N LYS A 21 -6.87 -7.42 17.06
CA LYS A 21 -8.12 -7.09 17.78
C LYS A 21 -8.00 -5.78 18.56
N TYR A 22 -6.87 -5.55 19.23
CA TYR A 22 -6.63 -4.30 19.95
C TYR A 22 -6.46 -3.09 19.01
N ILE A 23 -5.85 -3.27 17.83
CA ILE A 23 -5.80 -2.22 16.80
C ILE A 23 -7.22 -1.78 16.43
N GLN A 24 -8.12 -2.72 16.15
CA GLN A 24 -9.51 -2.39 15.79
C GLN A 24 -10.26 -1.75 16.96
N LEU A 25 -10.03 -2.22 18.19
CA LEU A 25 -10.65 -1.66 19.40
C LEU A 25 -10.26 -0.19 19.60
N PHE A 26 -8.96 0.13 19.59
CA PHE A 26 -8.49 1.51 19.76
C PHE A 26 -8.93 2.42 18.61
N LYS A 27 -8.96 1.89 17.38
CA LYS A 27 -9.50 2.62 16.23
C LYS A 27 -10.97 3.00 16.43
N ASN A 28 -11.80 2.06 16.89
CA ASN A 28 -13.23 2.31 17.13
C ASN A 28 -13.49 3.28 18.29
N GLN A 29 -12.60 3.31 19.29
CA GLN A 29 -12.67 4.26 20.41
C GLN A 29 -12.06 5.64 20.11
N GLY A 30 -11.42 5.82 18.93
CA GLY A 30 -10.73 7.06 18.58
C GLY A 30 -9.41 7.29 19.34
N GLU A 31 -8.84 6.25 19.95
CA GLU A 31 -7.60 6.34 20.75
C GLU A 31 -6.34 6.29 19.88
N ILE A 32 -6.08 7.39 19.14
CA ILE A 32 -5.00 7.49 18.14
C ILE A 32 -3.62 7.08 18.67
N THR A 33 -3.27 7.47 19.91
CA THR A 33 -1.98 7.14 20.53
C THR A 33 -1.81 5.63 20.73
N HIS A 34 -2.84 4.95 21.24
CA HIS A 34 -2.80 3.51 21.49
C HIS A 34 -2.93 2.72 20.18
N GLU A 35 -3.74 3.20 19.23
CA GLU A 35 -3.82 2.65 17.88
C GLU A 35 -2.43 2.66 17.20
N PHE A 36 -1.74 3.81 17.22
CA PHE A 36 -0.40 3.95 16.66
C PHE A 36 0.59 2.95 17.27
N ARG A 37 0.61 2.83 18.60
CA ARG A 37 1.47 1.87 19.32
C ARG A 37 1.13 0.42 18.94
N ALA A 38 -0.15 0.08 18.89
CA ALA A 38 -0.61 -1.27 18.55
C ALA A 38 -0.21 -1.66 17.12
N ILE A 39 -0.31 -0.74 16.15
CA ILE A 39 0.12 -0.96 14.76
C ILE A 39 1.64 -1.22 14.69
N ILE A 40 2.46 -0.41 15.39
CA ILE A 40 3.91 -0.62 15.42
C ILE A 40 4.26 -2.00 15.98
N LEU A 41 3.65 -2.38 17.11
CA LEU A 41 3.88 -3.68 17.73
C LEU A 41 3.49 -4.82 16.79
N TRP A 42 2.38 -4.69 16.07
CA TRP A 42 1.96 -5.69 15.09
C TRP A 42 2.98 -5.85 13.95
N LEU A 43 3.46 -4.74 13.39
CA LEU A 43 4.42 -4.74 12.28
C LEU A 43 5.81 -5.29 12.67
N GLN A 44 6.11 -5.34 13.97
CA GLN A 44 7.35 -5.90 14.53
C GLN A 44 7.30 -7.41 14.75
N ILE A 45 6.12 -8.05 14.76
CA ILE A 45 6.02 -9.50 14.97
C ILE A 45 6.47 -10.20 13.68
N PRO A 46 7.55 -11.00 13.71
CA PRO A 46 8.01 -11.73 12.53
C PRO A 46 7.05 -12.87 12.18
N GLN A 47 6.87 -13.10 10.88
CA GLN A 47 6.14 -14.24 10.34
C GLN A 47 7.10 -15.10 9.51
N PRO A 48 7.09 -16.44 9.69
CA PRO A 48 7.95 -17.34 8.95
C PRO A 48 7.53 -17.51 7.49
N ASP A 49 6.23 -17.43 7.16
CA ASP A 49 5.69 -17.62 5.81
C ASP A 49 4.87 -16.42 5.34
N ILE A 50 4.96 -16.07 4.05
CA ILE A 50 4.16 -14.99 3.46
C ILE A 50 2.81 -15.55 3.01
N GLU A 51 1.84 -15.56 3.92
CA GLU A 51 0.43 -15.83 3.58
C GLU A 51 -0.24 -14.59 2.95
N GLU A 52 -1.12 -14.79 1.96
CA GLU A 52 -1.86 -13.72 1.26
C GLU A 52 -2.63 -12.81 2.24
N GLU A 53 -3.35 -13.40 3.19
CA GLU A 53 -4.18 -12.67 4.15
C GLU A 53 -3.32 -11.84 5.12
N TYR A 54 -2.20 -12.41 5.58
CA TYR A 54 -1.24 -11.68 6.40
C TYR A 54 -0.64 -10.50 5.62
N TRP A 55 -0.24 -10.73 4.37
CA TRP A 55 0.32 -9.68 3.52
C TRP A 55 -0.67 -8.54 3.31
N LYS A 56 -1.92 -8.88 3.01
CA LYS A 56 -3.01 -7.90 2.89
C LYS A 56 -3.15 -7.06 4.16
N LYS A 57 -3.19 -7.69 5.34
CA LYS A 57 -3.27 -6.99 6.64
C LYS A 57 -2.04 -6.11 6.90
N ARG A 58 -0.84 -6.59 6.58
CA ARG A 58 0.40 -5.83 6.75
C ARG A 58 0.37 -4.52 5.95
N LEU A 59 0.01 -4.60 4.66
CA LEU A 59 -0.11 -3.42 3.81
C LEU A 59 -1.17 -2.45 4.34
N GLN A 60 -2.33 -2.96 4.80
CA GLN A 60 -3.38 -2.14 5.43
C GLN A 60 -2.89 -1.42 6.69
N HIS A 61 -2.13 -2.11 7.54
CA HIS A 61 -1.56 -1.51 8.75
C HIS A 61 -0.53 -0.42 8.43
N ILE A 62 0.30 -0.59 7.38
CA ILE A 62 1.24 0.44 6.93
C ILE A 62 0.49 1.65 6.35
N LEU A 63 -0.57 1.43 5.55
CA LEU A 63 -1.41 2.53 5.08
C LEU A 63 -2.02 3.29 6.25
N ARG A 64 -2.58 2.57 7.23
CA ARG A 64 -3.15 3.20 8.42
C ARG A 64 -2.10 3.97 9.22
N LEU A 65 -0.90 3.42 9.38
CA LEU A 65 0.22 4.12 10.00
C LEU A 65 0.54 5.43 9.26
N CYS A 66 0.58 5.41 7.92
CA CYS A 66 0.81 6.61 7.12
C CYS A 66 -0.32 7.64 7.32
N ASP A 67 -1.58 7.20 7.39
CA ASP A 67 -2.72 8.08 7.61
C ASP A 67 -2.73 8.70 9.01
N LEU A 68 -2.21 8.00 10.03
CA LEU A 68 -2.00 8.56 11.37
C LEU A 68 -0.80 9.53 11.42
N VAL A 69 0.26 9.26 10.67
CA VAL A 69 1.53 10.01 10.77
C VAL A 69 1.61 11.23 9.84
N PHE A 70 1.09 11.14 8.61
CA PHE A 70 1.25 12.22 7.63
C PHE A 70 0.58 13.54 8.03
N PRO A 71 -0.61 13.56 8.66
CA PRO A 71 -1.18 14.80 9.19
C PRO A 71 -0.26 15.42 10.26
N LEU A 72 0.29 14.59 11.14
CA LEU A 72 1.18 15.01 12.24
C LEU A 72 2.48 15.65 11.74
N ILE A 73 2.99 15.18 10.60
CA ILE A 73 4.22 15.70 9.99
C ILE A 73 3.93 16.93 9.10
N LYS A 74 2.75 17.02 8.48
CA LYS A 74 2.35 18.16 7.62
C LYS A 74 1.83 19.36 8.42
N ALA A 75 1.23 19.14 9.58
CA ALA A 75 0.56 20.18 10.35
C ALA A 75 1.57 21.13 11.01
N SER A 76 1.59 22.38 10.54
CA SER A 76 2.18 23.53 11.23
C SER A 76 1.27 24.13 12.31
N ARG A 77 0.17 23.46 12.69
CA ARG A 77 -0.89 24.00 13.56
C ARG A 77 -0.93 23.34 14.94
N TYR A 78 -1.07 24.17 15.95
CA TYR A 78 -0.76 23.91 17.36
C TYR A 78 -1.61 22.83 18.08
N ASN A 79 -2.70 22.31 17.50
CA ASN A 79 -3.64 21.41 18.21
C ASN A 79 -3.29 19.91 18.11
N ASP A 80 -2.72 19.42 17.01
CA ASP A 80 -2.40 17.97 16.84
C ASP A 80 -1.09 17.55 17.53
N ASN A 81 -0.33 18.54 18.01
CA ASN A 81 0.94 18.38 18.69
C ASN A 81 0.84 17.53 19.97
N LYS A 82 -0.29 17.57 20.68
CA LYS A 82 -0.48 16.82 21.93
C LYS A 82 -0.47 15.31 21.70
N ILE A 83 -0.90 14.84 20.53
CA ILE A 83 -0.87 13.42 20.16
C ILE A 83 0.57 12.97 19.98
N ILE A 84 1.37 13.72 19.20
CA ILE A 84 2.79 13.44 19.00
C ILE A 84 3.54 13.47 20.33
N GLU A 85 3.29 14.49 21.15
CA GLU A 85 3.87 14.63 22.47
C GLU A 85 3.57 13.41 23.36
N ASN A 86 2.33 12.92 23.37
CA ASN A 86 1.94 11.73 24.11
C ASN A 86 2.57 10.43 23.58
N ILE A 87 2.69 10.28 22.25
CA ILE A 87 3.34 9.12 21.62
C ILE A 87 4.81 9.04 22.07
N PHE A 88 5.50 10.18 22.05
CA PHE A 88 6.94 10.28 22.30
C PHE A 88 7.32 10.67 23.74
N PHE A 89 6.35 10.80 24.64
CA PHE A 89 6.53 11.23 26.02
C PHE A 89 7.28 12.57 26.16
N VAL A 90 6.92 13.52 25.30
CA VAL A 90 7.38 14.92 25.35
C VAL A 90 6.38 15.72 26.17
N SER A 91 6.84 16.65 27.00
CA SER A 91 5.93 17.51 27.76
C SER A 91 6.22 18.99 27.50
N LYS A 92 5.19 19.83 27.59
CA LYS A 92 5.32 21.28 27.55
C LYS A 92 6.06 21.76 28.81
N VAL A 93 6.84 22.83 28.69
CA VAL A 93 7.42 23.54 29.83
C VAL A 93 6.44 24.61 30.30
N GLU A 94 6.19 24.68 31.60
CA GLU A 94 5.33 25.71 32.20
C GLU A 94 5.83 27.11 31.83
N ASN A 95 4.92 28.02 31.48
CA ASN A 95 5.20 29.40 31.10
C ASN A 95 6.13 29.61 29.87
N CYS A 96 6.50 28.55 29.13
CA CYS A 96 7.36 28.61 27.95
C CYS A 96 6.79 27.78 26.78
N PRO A 97 5.83 28.31 26.00
CA PRO A 97 5.11 27.54 24.97
C PRO A 97 5.99 27.06 23.82
N GLN A 98 7.14 27.70 23.58
CA GLN A 98 8.11 27.32 22.54
C GLN A 98 9.13 26.26 22.99
N LYS A 99 9.07 25.82 24.25
CA LYS A 99 10.01 24.84 24.80
C LYS A 99 9.31 23.52 25.12
N ARG A 100 10.07 22.43 25.01
CA ARG A 100 9.66 21.08 25.32
C ARG A 100 10.68 20.40 26.21
N GLN A 101 10.20 19.71 27.23
CA GLN A 101 11.01 18.92 28.14
C GLN A 101 10.94 17.45 27.75
N ILE A 102 12.10 16.82 27.67
CA ILE A 102 12.29 15.41 27.30
C ILE A 102 13.21 14.78 28.34
N PHE A 103 12.90 13.56 28.78
CA PHE A 103 13.77 12.83 29.69
C PHE A 103 15.09 12.45 29.02
N PHE A 104 16.20 12.50 29.78
CA PHE A 104 17.53 12.16 29.27
C PHE A 104 17.65 10.74 28.71
N ASP A 105 16.83 9.80 29.20
CA ASP A 105 16.81 8.39 28.77
C ASP A 105 15.92 8.16 27.53
N ASN A 106 15.20 9.19 27.07
CA ASN A 106 14.38 9.09 25.86
C ASN A 106 15.28 9.00 24.62
N PRO A 107 15.07 8.02 23.72
CA PRO A 107 15.83 7.89 22.47
C PRO A 107 15.87 9.14 21.60
N LEU A 108 14.84 10.00 21.68
CA LEU A 108 14.79 11.28 20.97
C LEU A 108 15.94 12.22 21.35
N VAL A 109 16.41 12.20 22.60
CA VAL A 109 17.53 13.05 23.04
C VAL A 109 18.78 12.73 22.24
N ARG A 110 19.08 11.44 22.06
CA ARG A 110 20.21 10.99 21.25
C ARG A 110 20.06 11.43 19.79
N LEU A 111 18.87 11.26 19.20
CA LEU A 111 18.59 11.64 17.82
C LEU A 111 18.72 13.15 17.59
N ILE A 112 18.26 13.98 18.54
CA ILE A 112 18.42 15.43 18.50
C ILE A 112 19.91 15.80 18.53
N ASN A 113 20.66 15.20 19.47
CA ASN A 113 22.08 15.48 19.63
C ASN A 113 22.89 15.06 18.38
N GLU A 114 22.55 13.93 17.75
CA GLU A 114 23.18 13.45 16.51
C GLU A 114 22.86 14.36 15.32
N MET A 115 21.63 14.88 15.19
CA MET A 115 21.24 15.72 14.05
C MET A 115 21.75 17.16 14.12
N TYR A 116 21.92 17.72 15.31
CA TYR A 116 22.20 19.14 15.48
C TYR A 116 23.58 19.42 16.12
N GLY A 117 24.36 18.38 16.43
CA GLY A 117 25.74 18.49 16.90
C GLY A 117 25.90 19.43 18.11
N ASN A 118 27.03 20.15 18.17
CA ASN A 118 27.34 21.10 19.25
C ASN A 118 26.40 22.33 19.30
N ASN A 119 25.59 22.58 18.27
CA ASN A 119 24.62 23.67 18.28
C ASN A 119 23.39 23.35 19.15
N SER A 120 23.00 22.07 19.27
CA SER A 120 21.93 21.66 20.20
C SER A 120 22.32 21.87 21.67
N LYS A 121 23.60 21.63 22.01
CA LYS A 121 24.11 21.82 23.38
C LYS A 121 24.07 23.27 23.87
N LYS A 122 24.07 24.26 22.96
CA LYS A 122 23.94 25.69 23.31
C LYS A 122 22.51 26.10 23.69
N GLU A 123 21.49 25.33 23.28
CA GLU A 123 20.08 25.60 23.60
C GLU A 123 19.57 24.79 24.81
N VAL A 124 20.35 23.81 25.26
CA VAL A 124 19.98 22.92 26.37
C VAL A 124 20.23 23.61 27.71
N THR A 125 19.16 23.84 28.46
CA THR A 125 19.23 24.11 29.90
C THR A 125 18.94 22.79 30.62
N GLU A 126 19.96 22.18 31.23
CA GLU A 126 19.74 21.07 32.16
C GLU A 126 18.96 21.62 33.35
N THR A 127 17.74 21.13 33.53
CA THR A 127 16.95 21.41 34.73
C THR A 127 17.28 20.37 35.79
N THR A 128 17.09 20.70 37.06
CA THR A 128 17.40 19.86 38.23
C THR A 128 16.75 18.46 38.23
N ASP A 129 15.81 18.19 37.31
CA ASP A 129 14.98 16.98 37.25
C ASP A 129 15.41 15.96 36.16
N ASN A 130 16.66 15.98 35.68
CA ASN A 130 17.15 15.11 34.60
C ASN A 130 16.35 15.20 33.29
N ARG A 131 15.79 16.38 33.00
CA ARG A 131 15.08 16.66 31.75
C ARG A 131 15.86 17.68 30.93
N TYR A 132 16.01 17.36 29.65
CA TYR A 132 16.55 18.28 28.68
C TYR A 132 15.43 19.14 28.09
N VAL A 133 15.68 20.44 28.04
CA VAL A 133 14.76 21.39 27.44
C VAL A 133 15.26 21.76 26.05
N TYR A 134 14.42 21.52 25.05
CA TYR A 134 14.71 21.83 23.65
C TYR A 134 13.66 22.78 23.07
N ASN A 135 14.03 23.48 22.01
CA ASN A 135 13.09 24.21 21.18
C ASN A 135 12.06 23.26 20.54
N VAL A 136 10.77 23.62 20.57
CA VAL A 136 9.66 22.85 20.02
C VAL A 136 9.87 22.48 18.54
N TYR A 137 10.43 23.39 17.72
CA TYR A 137 10.71 23.15 16.31
C TYR A 137 11.77 22.05 16.12
N THR A 138 12.82 22.06 16.94
CA THR A 138 13.88 21.04 16.94
C THR A 138 13.31 19.67 17.28
N VAL A 139 12.44 19.59 18.28
CA VAL A 139 11.79 18.33 18.70
C VAL A 139 10.89 17.77 17.60
N TYR A 140 9.98 18.58 17.05
CA TYR A 140 9.05 18.09 16.01
C TYR A 140 9.74 17.78 14.69
N ARG A 141 10.75 18.55 14.29
CA ARG A 141 11.54 18.23 13.10
C ARG A 141 12.29 16.92 13.27
N THR A 142 12.82 16.66 14.47
CA THR A 142 13.49 15.39 14.80
C THR A 142 12.51 14.22 14.74
N ILE A 143 11.34 14.34 15.38
CA ILE A 143 10.29 13.32 15.35
C ILE A 143 9.82 13.05 13.92
N SER A 144 9.59 14.10 13.13
CA SER A 144 9.16 13.99 11.73
C SER A 144 10.15 13.22 10.88
N LYS A 145 11.45 13.54 10.99
CA LYS A 145 12.51 12.81 10.28
C LYS A 145 12.63 11.35 10.74
N PHE A 146 12.50 11.11 12.04
CA PHE A 146 12.53 9.75 12.60
C PHE A 146 11.37 8.91 12.05
N LEU A 147 10.13 9.43 12.12
CA LEU A 147 8.94 8.77 11.60
C LEU A 147 9.01 8.55 10.08
N ALA A 148 9.48 9.55 9.33
CA ALA A 148 9.69 9.43 7.88
C ALA A 148 10.68 8.32 7.56
N SER A 149 11.82 8.26 8.25
CA SER A 149 12.81 7.20 8.07
C SER A 149 12.23 5.83 8.43
N TYR A 150 11.48 5.72 9.53
CA TYR A 150 10.87 4.44 9.94
C TYR A 150 9.85 3.94 8.91
N ILE A 151 8.96 4.81 8.42
CA ILE A 151 8.00 4.46 7.37
C ILE A 151 8.71 4.08 6.07
N PHE A 152 9.77 4.80 5.69
CA PHE A 152 10.57 4.44 4.52
C PHE A 152 11.14 3.02 4.63
N GLU A 153 11.74 2.67 5.77
CA GLU A 153 12.30 1.34 5.98
C GLU A 153 11.25 0.23 5.92
N LEU A 154 10.06 0.46 6.50
CA LEU A 154 8.95 -0.48 6.41
C LEU A 154 8.51 -0.71 4.95
N ILE A 155 8.35 0.38 4.19
CA ILE A 155 7.94 0.29 2.78
C ILE A 155 9.06 -0.33 1.92
N ARG A 156 10.33 -0.08 2.25
CA ARG A 156 11.48 -0.68 1.57
C ARG A 156 11.53 -2.19 1.77
N ASP A 157 11.32 -2.66 2.99
CA ASP A 157 11.18 -4.09 3.31
C ASP A 157 10.01 -4.71 2.53
N ASP A 158 8.87 -4.02 2.50
CA ASP A 158 7.69 -4.48 1.76
C ASP A 158 7.88 -4.49 0.25
N ASN A 159 8.70 -3.59 -0.29
CA ASN A 159 9.13 -3.66 -1.68
C ASN A 159 9.96 -4.92 -1.95
N GLN A 160 10.92 -5.28 -1.09
CA GLN A 160 11.74 -6.47 -1.29
C GLN A 160 10.92 -7.76 -1.19
N LYS A 161 10.12 -7.88 -0.13
CA LYS A 161 9.28 -9.07 0.10
C LYS A 161 8.15 -9.17 -0.91
N GLY A 162 7.48 -8.05 -1.23
CA GLY A 162 6.39 -8.01 -2.21
C GLY A 162 6.82 -8.45 -3.61
N ARG A 163 8.09 -8.24 -3.99
CA ARG A 163 8.64 -8.74 -5.27
C ARG A 163 8.68 -10.25 -5.35
N ASN A 164 8.70 -10.96 -4.23
CA ASN A 164 8.74 -12.41 -4.17
C ASN A 164 7.34 -13.05 -4.10
N ILE A 165 6.27 -12.24 -4.02
CA ILE A 165 4.90 -12.74 -3.95
C ILE A 165 4.35 -12.87 -5.38
N PRO A 166 4.11 -14.10 -5.88
CA PRO A 166 3.68 -14.32 -7.27
C PRO A 166 2.31 -13.69 -7.60
N ASP A 167 1.46 -13.50 -6.59
CA ASP A 167 0.18 -12.79 -6.72
C ASP A 167 0.31 -11.30 -6.95
N VAL A 168 1.46 -10.73 -6.63
CA VAL A 168 1.71 -9.30 -6.75
C VAL A 168 2.63 -9.01 -7.95
N SER A 169 3.76 -9.70 -8.05
CA SER A 169 4.87 -9.30 -8.93
C SER A 169 5.03 -10.12 -10.20
N SER A 170 4.38 -11.28 -10.33
CA SER A 170 4.57 -12.20 -11.45
C SER A 170 3.41 -12.17 -12.45
N GLN A 171 3.74 -12.30 -13.74
CA GLN A 171 2.77 -12.63 -14.78
C GLN A 171 2.24 -14.05 -14.59
N ILE A 172 1.04 -14.32 -15.09
CA ILE A 172 0.47 -15.67 -15.06
C ILE A 172 1.08 -16.51 -16.19
N CYS A 173 1.48 -17.74 -15.86
CA CYS A 173 2.12 -18.63 -16.81
C CYS A 173 1.12 -19.17 -17.83
N TYR A 174 1.20 -18.66 -19.06
CA TYR A 174 0.34 -19.09 -20.14
C TYR A 174 0.50 -20.57 -20.50
N ASN A 175 1.73 -21.10 -20.46
CA ASN A 175 1.99 -22.51 -20.75
C ASN A 175 1.32 -23.44 -19.71
N PHE A 176 1.43 -23.08 -18.43
CA PHE A 176 0.75 -23.80 -17.37
C PHE A 176 -0.77 -23.80 -17.56
N ILE A 177 -1.38 -22.64 -17.84
CA ILE A 177 -2.84 -22.60 -18.08
C ILE A 177 -3.21 -23.37 -19.35
N SER A 178 -2.36 -23.35 -20.38
CA SER A 178 -2.68 -23.93 -21.68
C SER A 178 -2.58 -25.43 -21.74
N TYR A 179 -1.64 -26.00 -21.00
CA TYR A 179 -1.32 -27.42 -21.06
C TYR A 179 -1.45 -28.13 -19.70
N GLN A 180 -1.90 -27.40 -18.66
CA GLN A 180 -1.88 -27.85 -17.26
C GLN A 180 -0.49 -28.31 -16.78
N TYR A 181 0.55 -27.92 -17.52
CA TYR A 181 1.93 -28.33 -17.33
C TYR A 181 2.85 -27.23 -17.86
N CYS A 182 3.95 -27.00 -17.17
CA CYS A 182 5.00 -26.07 -17.61
C CYS A 182 6.33 -26.82 -17.67
N SER A 183 6.86 -27.02 -18.86
CA SER A 183 8.13 -27.73 -19.09
C SER A 183 9.37 -26.92 -18.69
N ARG A 184 9.22 -25.64 -18.35
CA ARG A 184 10.34 -24.79 -17.91
C ARG A 184 10.67 -25.07 -16.45
N GLN A 185 11.82 -25.69 -16.22
CA GLN A 185 12.43 -25.76 -14.89
C GLN A 185 12.60 -24.32 -14.35
N ASN A 186 12.17 -24.06 -13.11
CA ASN A 186 12.23 -22.75 -12.45
C ASN A 186 11.47 -21.62 -13.16
N CYS A 187 10.24 -21.88 -13.65
CA CYS A 187 9.41 -20.85 -14.24
C CYS A 187 9.14 -19.69 -13.26
N LYS A 188 9.49 -18.45 -13.63
CA LYS A 188 9.26 -17.24 -12.83
C LYS A 188 7.81 -16.73 -12.87
N ASN A 189 7.00 -17.25 -13.81
CA ASN A 189 5.60 -16.89 -13.96
C ASN A 189 4.75 -17.70 -12.98
N HIS A 190 3.66 -17.11 -12.51
CA HIS A 190 2.80 -17.76 -11.53
C HIS A 190 1.96 -18.88 -12.17
N HIS A 191 2.01 -20.06 -11.58
CA HIS A 191 1.23 -21.23 -12.00
C HIS A 191 -0.09 -21.26 -11.23
N VAL A 192 -1.12 -20.63 -11.80
CA VAL A 192 -2.45 -20.57 -11.20
C VAL A 192 -3.52 -20.80 -12.25
N ILE A 193 -4.58 -21.53 -11.87
CA ILE A 193 -5.78 -21.68 -12.69
C ILE A 193 -6.59 -20.39 -12.56
N THR A 194 -6.86 -19.72 -13.66
CA THR A 194 -7.50 -18.41 -13.66
C THR A 194 -9.01 -18.52 -13.61
N THR A 195 -9.60 -17.78 -12.68
CA THR A 195 -11.04 -17.50 -12.60
C THR A 195 -11.22 -16.01 -12.32
N PRO A 196 -12.39 -15.41 -12.59
CA PRO A 196 -12.64 -14.01 -12.26
C PRO A 196 -12.36 -13.67 -10.78
N SER A 197 -12.65 -14.59 -9.85
CA SER A 197 -12.39 -14.41 -8.42
C SER A 197 -10.89 -14.36 -8.09
N ILE A 198 -10.09 -15.25 -8.69
CA ILE A 198 -8.63 -15.28 -8.49
C ILE A 198 -7.98 -14.03 -9.07
N LEU A 199 -8.40 -13.60 -10.27
CA LEU A 199 -7.90 -12.36 -10.87
C LEU A 199 -8.28 -11.14 -10.04
N TYR A 200 -9.46 -11.13 -9.41
CA TYR A 200 -9.89 -10.06 -8.51
C TYR A 200 -8.97 -9.94 -7.30
N LYS A 201 -8.72 -11.05 -6.58
CA LYS A 201 -7.85 -11.07 -5.41
C LYS A 201 -6.42 -10.62 -5.73
N ARG A 202 -5.86 -11.15 -6.83
CA ARG A 202 -4.52 -10.77 -7.31
C ARG A 202 -4.42 -9.28 -7.60
N LEU A 203 -5.36 -8.74 -8.37
CA LEU A 203 -5.34 -7.32 -8.74
C LEU A 203 -5.59 -6.43 -7.52
N GLU A 204 -6.52 -6.79 -6.63
CA GLU A 204 -6.78 -6.07 -5.37
C GLU A 204 -5.52 -5.98 -4.50
N LEU A 205 -4.83 -7.11 -4.29
CA LEU A 205 -3.59 -7.17 -3.51
C LEU A 205 -2.48 -6.36 -4.16
N SER A 206 -2.33 -6.45 -5.47
CA SER A 206 -1.31 -5.71 -6.22
C SER A 206 -1.56 -4.20 -6.20
N CYS A 207 -2.82 -3.77 -6.30
CA CYS A 207 -3.21 -2.37 -6.15
C CYS A 207 -2.95 -1.86 -4.72
N LEU A 208 -3.19 -2.69 -3.71
CA LEU A 208 -2.88 -2.36 -2.32
C LEU A 208 -1.37 -2.17 -2.10
N GLN A 209 -0.55 -3.08 -2.64
CA GLN A 209 0.91 -2.97 -2.63
C GLN A 209 1.37 -1.66 -3.28
N TYR A 210 0.87 -1.37 -4.49
CA TYR A 210 1.21 -0.14 -5.20
C TYR A 210 0.80 1.12 -4.42
N THR A 211 -0.37 1.09 -3.77
CA THR A 211 -0.85 2.21 -2.94
C THR A 211 0.08 2.49 -1.76
N VAL A 212 0.65 1.45 -1.12
CA VAL A 212 1.67 1.62 -0.07
C VAL A 212 2.93 2.29 -0.64
N MET A 213 3.40 1.86 -1.81
CA MET A 213 4.60 2.44 -2.44
C MET A 213 4.42 3.93 -2.78
N LEU A 214 3.21 4.33 -3.16
CA LEU A 214 2.89 5.73 -3.45
C LEU A 214 3.00 6.62 -2.22
N LYS A 215 2.79 6.11 -0.99
CA LYS A 215 2.90 6.93 0.23
C LYS A 215 4.29 7.55 0.43
N LEU A 216 5.34 6.96 -0.17
CA LEU A 216 6.70 7.52 -0.15
C LEU A 216 6.80 8.91 -0.81
N ILE A 217 5.91 9.25 -1.75
CA ILE A 217 5.95 10.56 -2.43
C ILE A 217 5.73 11.71 -1.44
N VAL A 218 4.94 11.47 -0.40
CA VAL A 218 4.66 12.46 0.65
C VAL A 218 5.95 12.77 1.42
N LEU A 219 6.71 11.74 1.78
CA LEU A 219 7.97 11.90 2.51
C LEU A 219 9.06 12.56 1.64
N TYR A 220 9.09 12.20 0.36
CA TYR A 220 9.99 12.79 -0.64
C TYR A 220 9.74 14.30 -0.80
N HIS A 221 8.50 14.71 -1.03
CA HIS A 221 8.18 16.14 -1.21
C HIS A 221 8.38 16.99 0.04
N LEU A 222 8.18 16.42 1.23
CA LEU A 222 8.45 17.11 2.49
C LEU A 222 9.95 17.21 2.83
N ARG A 223 10.84 16.63 2.00
CA ARG A 223 12.30 16.62 2.18
C ARG A 223 12.71 16.07 3.56
N LEU A 224 12.01 15.03 4.02
CA LEU A 224 12.24 14.40 5.32
C LEU A 224 13.14 13.16 5.27
N LEU A 225 13.34 12.62 4.07
CA LEU A 225 14.21 11.48 3.81
C LEU A 225 15.67 11.92 3.69
N LYS A 226 16.59 10.99 3.94
CA LYS A 226 18.02 11.19 3.61
C LYS A 226 18.20 11.28 2.09
N GLU A 227 19.31 11.85 1.64
CA GLU A 227 19.58 12.02 0.21
C GLU A 227 19.59 10.68 -0.55
N GLU A 228 20.26 9.67 0.01
CA GLU A 228 20.29 8.30 -0.52
C GLU A 228 18.87 7.71 -0.66
N GLN A 229 18.08 7.77 0.41
CA GLN A 229 16.68 7.30 0.42
C GLN A 229 15.82 8.04 -0.61
N SER A 230 16.04 9.33 -0.79
CA SER A 230 15.28 10.17 -1.72
C SER A 230 15.50 9.78 -3.18
N LYS A 231 16.70 9.29 -3.54
CA LYS A 231 17.03 8.82 -4.90
C LYS A 231 16.26 7.55 -5.27
N GLU A 232 15.89 6.71 -4.30
CA GLU A 232 15.20 5.44 -4.55
C GLU A 232 13.69 5.60 -4.81
N VAL A 233 13.02 6.56 -4.16
CA VAL A 233 11.55 6.69 -4.14
C VAL A 233 10.92 6.68 -5.53
N LEU A 234 11.45 7.53 -6.41
CA LEU A 234 10.94 7.75 -7.75
C LEU A 234 11.15 6.53 -8.67
N GLY A 235 12.21 5.75 -8.45
CA GLY A 235 12.47 4.52 -9.20
C GLY A 235 11.52 3.39 -8.76
N LEU A 236 11.32 3.25 -7.45
CA LEU A 236 10.42 2.25 -6.87
C LEU A 236 8.98 2.40 -7.35
N GLN A 237 8.45 3.63 -7.34
CA GLN A 237 7.08 3.91 -7.76
C GLN A 237 6.86 3.58 -9.24
N ARG A 238 7.80 3.97 -10.10
CA ARG A 238 7.76 3.62 -11.52
C ARG A 238 7.75 2.11 -11.70
N TRP A 239 8.67 1.40 -11.05
CA TRP A 239 8.78 -0.05 -11.17
C TRP A 239 7.47 -0.74 -10.78
N TRP A 240 6.85 -0.35 -9.66
CA TRP A 240 5.59 -0.95 -9.22
C TRP A 240 4.40 -0.62 -10.12
N ALA A 241 4.30 0.62 -10.60
CA ALA A 241 3.25 1.00 -11.54
C ALA A 241 3.36 0.23 -12.87
N GLU A 242 4.57 0.14 -13.44
CA GLU A 242 4.81 -0.55 -14.71
C GLU A 242 4.57 -2.07 -14.58
N ASN A 243 4.94 -2.68 -13.45
CA ASN A 243 4.63 -4.08 -13.18
C ASN A 243 3.13 -4.33 -13.00
N LEU A 244 2.43 -3.45 -12.28
CA LEU A 244 0.99 -3.58 -12.09
C LEU A 244 0.26 -3.54 -13.44
N ILE A 245 0.68 -2.62 -14.33
CA ILE A 245 0.14 -2.51 -15.68
C ILE A 245 0.40 -3.79 -16.47
N ARG A 246 1.67 -4.21 -16.52
CA ARG A 246 2.10 -5.35 -17.31
C ARG A 246 1.46 -6.66 -16.87
N ASN A 247 1.37 -6.89 -15.56
CA ASN A 247 1.03 -8.20 -15.02
C ASN A 247 -0.47 -8.40 -14.78
N HIS A 248 -1.23 -7.32 -14.50
CA HIS A 248 -2.61 -7.45 -14.04
C HIS A 248 -3.63 -6.60 -14.80
N ILE A 249 -3.21 -5.48 -15.39
CA ILE A 249 -4.13 -4.54 -16.06
C ILE A 249 -4.22 -4.80 -17.57
N ARG A 250 -3.10 -5.12 -18.23
CA ARG A 250 -3.09 -5.41 -19.67
C ARG A 250 -3.93 -6.64 -20.01
N TYR A 251 -4.70 -6.52 -21.09
CA TYR A 251 -5.42 -7.65 -21.65
C TYR A 251 -4.50 -8.48 -22.54
N HIS A 252 -4.03 -9.62 -22.01
CA HIS A 252 -3.16 -10.54 -22.74
C HIS A 252 -3.94 -11.66 -23.43
N SER A 253 -4.95 -12.21 -22.75
CA SER A 253 -5.84 -13.24 -23.28
C SER A 253 -7.04 -13.46 -22.36
N SER A 254 -8.09 -14.09 -22.89
CA SER A 254 -9.23 -14.59 -22.09
C SER A 254 -8.82 -15.56 -20.98
N ARG A 255 -7.60 -16.10 -21.01
CA ARG A 255 -7.09 -17.05 -20.00
C ARG A 255 -6.28 -16.40 -18.89
N THR A 256 -5.87 -15.15 -19.04
CA THR A 256 -4.98 -14.48 -18.08
C THR A 256 -5.53 -13.14 -17.60
N SER A 257 -6.58 -12.65 -18.24
CA SER A 257 -7.11 -11.31 -18.03
C SER A 257 -8.64 -11.36 -18.07
N CYS A 258 -9.28 -10.57 -17.22
CA CYS A 258 -10.74 -10.41 -17.20
C CYS A 258 -11.06 -8.91 -17.11
N PRO A 259 -11.42 -8.27 -18.24
CA PRO A 259 -11.75 -6.85 -18.32
C PRO A 259 -12.72 -6.34 -17.26
N GLU A 260 -13.74 -7.14 -16.94
CA GLU A 260 -14.75 -6.86 -15.93
C GLU A 260 -14.11 -6.61 -14.56
N ILE A 261 -13.17 -7.48 -14.18
CA ILE A 261 -12.45 -7.41 -12.92
C ILE A 261 -11.49 -6.23 -12.93
N THR A 262 -10.74 -6.05 -14.02
CA THR A 262 -9.82 -4.92 -14.16
C THR A 262 -10.59 -3.60 -14.01
N HIS A 263 -11.71 -3.43 -14.73
CA HIS A 263 -12.52 -2.23 -14.64
C HIS A 263 -13.11 -2.03 -13.24
N MET A 264 -13.65 -3.09 -12.64
CA MET A 264 -14.24 -3.05 -11.30
C MET A 264 -13.23 -2.61 -10.24
N VAL A 265 -12.01 -3.17 -10.24
CA VAL A 265 -10.99 -2.80 -9.26
C VAL A 265 -10.46 -1.39 -9.52
N LEU A 266 -10.15 -1.04 -10.77
CA LEU A 266 -9.67 0.30 -11.12
C LEU A 266 -10.69 1.40 -10.77
N ALA A 267 -11.98 1.16 -10.96
CA ALA A 267 -13.03 2.10 -10.60
C ALA A 267 -13.15 2.32 -9.07
N LYS A 268 -12.79 1.32 -8.26
CA LYS A 268 -12.77 1.40 -6.79
C LYS A 268 -11.46 1.93 -6.22
N LEU A 269 -10.47 2.25 -7.05
CA LEU A 269 -9.18 2.75 -6.57
C LEU A 269 -9.33 4.12 -5.90
N PRO A 270 -8.61 4.37 -4.78
CA PRO A 270 -8.52 5.70 -4.21
C PRO A 270 -7.98 6.71 -5.22
N TYR A 271 -8.49 7.95 -5.16
CA TYR A 271 -8.09 9.05 -6.05
C TYR A 271 -6.57 9.25 -6.12
N HIS A 272 -5.87 9.17 -4.98
CA HIS A 272 -4.42 9.32 -4.93
C HIS A 272 -3.67 8.19 -5.66
N THR A 273 -4.17 6.95 -5.60
CA THR A 273 -3.59 5.81 -6.32
C THR A 273 -3.77 5.97 -7.83
N ARG A 274 -4.97 6.39 -8.25
CA ARG A 274 -5.27 6.70 -9.65
C ARG A 274 -4.40 7.84 -10.18
N ASN A 275 -4.22 8.89 -9.39
CA ASN A 275 -3.33 10.00 -9.76
C ASN A 275 -1.88 9.56 -9.91
N GLY A 276 -1.40 8.60 -9.12
CA GLY A 276 -0.04 8.05 -9.29
C GLY A 276 0.20 7.49 -10.71
N PHE A 277 -0.81 6.85 -11.32
CA PHE A 277 -0.72 6.39 -12.70
C PHE A 277 -0.78 7.54 -13.71
N ILE A 278 -1.68 8.51 -13.51
CA ILE A 278 -1.80 9.68 -14.38
C ILE A 278 -0.50 10.48 -14.36
N GLU A 279 0.07 10.74 -13.18
CA GLU A 279 1.34 11.42 -13.03
C GLU A 279 2.48 10.65 -13.70
N LEU A 280 2.51 9.32 -13.64
CA LEU A 280 3.52 8.54 -14.35
C LEU A 280 3.38 8.67 -15.86
N ALA A 281 2.15 8.56 -16.38
CA ALA A 281 1.88 8.75 -17.80
C ALA A 281 2.30 10.15 -18.26
N HIS A 282 1.90 11.18 -17.52
CA HIS A 282 2.14 12.59 -17.85
C HIS A 282 3.59 13.00 -17.67
N LYS A 283 4.16 12.75 -16.49
CA LYS A 283 5.46 13.31 -16.11
C LYS A 283 6.63 12.44 -16.54
N ARG A 284 6.40 11.26 -17.12
CA ARG A 284 7.50 10.41 -17.62
C ARG A 284 7.26 9.92 -19.03
N TRP A 285 6.19 9.15 -19.27
CA TRP A 285 6.01 8.58 -20.61
C TRP A 285 5.78 9.65 -21.67
N LEU A 286 5.12 10.77 -21.36
CA LEU A 286 5.03 11.89 -22.31
C LEU A 286 6.41 12.48 -22.65
N TYR A 287 7.36 12.56 -21.71
CA TYR A 287 8.71 13.06 -22.00
C TYR A 287 9.55 12.08 -22.83
N GLU A 288 9.25 10.78 -22.75
CA GLU A 288 9.84 9.76 -23.64
C GLU A 288 9.42 9.99 -25.12
N PHE A 289 8.42 10.86 -25.40
CA PHE A 289 7.97 11.23 -26.75
C PHE A 289 8.87 12.23 -27.48
N ASN A 290 9.90 12.79 -26.84
CA ASN A 290 10.96 13.51 -27.57
C ASN A 290 11.53 12.65 -28.70
N ASN A 291 11.43 11.33 -28.57
CA ASN A 291 11.57 10.40 -29.68
C ASN A 291 10.19 10.05 -30.28
N ALA A 292 9.83 10.71 -31.38
CA ALA A 292 8.58 10.46 -32.12
C ALA A 292 8.45 9.01 -32.64
N SER A 293 9.54 8.24 -32.69
CA SER A 293 9.50 6.84 -33.09
C SER A 293 9.08 5.89 -31.96
N ASN A 294 8.99 6.31 -30.68
CA ASN A 294 8.71 5.37 -29.58
C ASN A 294 7.21 5.03 -29.44
N PHE A 295 6.69 4.16 -30.32
CA PHE A 295 5.27 3.81 -30.35
C PHE A 295 4.85 2.93 -29.17
N GLU A 296 5.75 2.15 -28.57
CA GLU A 296 5.49 1.41 -27.33
C GLU A 296 5.06 2.35 -26.20
N ALA A 297 5.80 3.46 -26.00
CA ALA A 297 5.44 4.45 -24.98
C ALA A 297 4.09 5.11 -25.30
N MET A 298 3.82 5.42 -26.58
CA MET A 298 2.55 6.04 -27.00
C MET A 298 1.35 5.13 -26.73
N LEU A 299 1.44 3.86 -27.14
CA LEU A 299 0.38 2.87 -26.95
C LEU A 299 0.14 2.60 -25.46
N LYS A 300 1.21 2.41 -24.68
CA LYS A 300 1.13 2.19 -23.23
C LYS A 300 0.51 3.38 -22.51
N CYS A 301 0.93 4.61 -22.84
CA CYS A 301 0.38 5.84 -22.28
C CYS A 301 -1.12 5.94 -22.58
N MET A 302 -1.49 5.78 -23.85
CA MET A 302 -2.89 5.84 -24.26
C MET A 302 -3.71 4.74 -23.56
N LEU A 303 -3.24 3.49 -23.51
CA LEU A 303 -3.94 2.39 -22.83
C LEU A 303 -4.29 2.72 -21.37
N VAL A 304 -3.33 3.24 -20.60
CA VAL A 304 -3.54 3.59 -19.19
C VAL A 304 -4.54 4.72 -19.03
N LEU A 305 -4.36 5.82 -19.78
CA LEU A 305 -5.25 6.98 -19.70
C LEU A 305 -6.71 6.60 -20.04
N GLN A 306 -6.90 5.63 -20.92
CA GLN A 306 -8.20 5.15 -21.34
C GLN A 306 -8.90 4.29 -20.31
N GLN A 307 -8.18 3.32 -19.76
CA GLN A 307 -8.72 2.48 -18.69
C GLN A 307 -9.09 3.31 -17.46
N LEU A 308 -8.30 4.36 -17.18
CA LEU A 308 -8.59 5.31 -16.11
C LEU A 308 -9.66 6.33 -16.48
N ARG A 309 -10.10 6.44 -17.74
CA ARG A 309 -11.05 7.47 -18.21
C ARG A 309 -10.55 8.89 -17.90
N ASP A 310 -9.25 9.14 -18.06
CA ASP A 310 -8.65 10.45 -17.77
C ASP A 310 -8.71 11.36 -19.01
N GLU A 311 -9.69 12.26 -19.04
CA GLU A 311 -9.89 13.16 -20.17
C GLU A 311 -8.76 14.18 -20.33
N TRP A 312 -8.29 14.71 -19.21
CA TRP A 312 -7.24 15.72 -19.19
C TRP A 312 -5.95 15.15 -19.81
N GLY A 313 -5.53 13.96 -19.42
CA GLY A 313 -4.35 13.31 -19.98
C GLY A 313 -4.44 12.93 -21.44
N ILE A 314 -5.62 12.51 -21.89
CA ILE A 314 -5.83 12.27 -23.32
C ILE A 314 -5.71 13.59 -24.10
N ASN A 315 -6.19 14.70 -23.55
CA ASN A 315 -6.01 16.02 -24.17
C ASN A 315 -4.55 16.48 -24.13
N THR A 316 -3.82 16.24 -23.04
CA THR A 316 -2.38 16.53 -22.95
C THR A 316 -1.59 15.72 -23.98
N PHE A 317 -1.86 14.42 -24.10
CA PHE A 317 -1.27 13.57 -25.14
C PHE A 317 -1.56 14.13 -26.54
N CYS A 318 -2.81 14.53 -26.81
CA CYS A 318 -3.20 15.11 -28.09
C CYS A 318 -2.42 16.41 -28.38
N TRP A 319 -2.25 17.26 -27.37
CA TRP A 319 -1.48 18.50 -27.50
C TRP A 319 -0.01 18.22 -27.83
N GLU A 320 0.64 17.30 -27.11
CA GLU A 320 2.02 16.88 -27.37
C GLU A 320 2.18 16.34 -28.81
N MET A 321 1.26 15.48 -29.25
CA MET A 321 1.28 14.93 -30.61
C MET A 321 0.94 15.95 -31.71
N SER A 322 0.49 17.15 -31.35
CA SER A 322 0.16 18.21 -32.32
C SER A 322 1.30 19.21 -32.53
N LYS A 323 2.39 19.09 -31.78
CA LYS A 323 3.53 20.01 -31.89
C LYS A 323 4.26 19.78 -33.22
N PRO A 324 4.34 20.79 -34.10
CA PRO A 324 5.05 20.66 -35.35
C PRO A 324 6.57 20.74 -35.14
N THR A 325 7.30 19.91 -35.88
CA THR A 325 8.76 19.90 -35.98
C THR A 325 9.15 20.49 -37.32
N ILE A 326 10.06 21.46 -37.34
CA ILE A 326 10.57 22.05 -38.58
C ILE A 326 11.54 21.07 -39.25
N LEU A 327 11.33 20.82 -40.54
CA LEU A 327 12.19 19.98 -41.37
C LEU A 327 13.18 20.86 -42.14
N LEU A 328 14.47 20.57 -41.99
CA LEU A 328 15.52 21.17 -42.83
C LEU A 328 15.52 20.58 -44.25
N TYR A 329 15.12 19.30 -44.40
CA TYR A 329 15.06 18.59 -45.68
C TYR A 329 13.72 17.86 -45.83
N PRO A 330 12.77 18.36 -46.63
CA PRO A 330 11.40 17.82 -46.70
C PRO A 330 11.31 16.38 -47.23
N TYR A 331 12.29 15.95 -48.03
CA TYR A 331 12.30 14.60 -48.63
C TYR A 331 12.81 13.51 -47.68
N ASN A 332 13.46 13.88 -46.56
CA ASN A 332 14.00 12.93 -45.57
C ASN A 332 13.22 13.05 -44.26
N LEU A 333 12.05 12.41 -44.22
CA LEU A 333 11.19 12.44 -43.05
C LEU A 333 11.70 11.48 -41.95
N PRO A 334 11.96 11.96 -40.72
CA PRO A 334 12.35 11.09 -39.62
C PRO A 334 11.27 10.05 -39.30
N VAL A 335 11.69 8.87 -38.85
CA VAL A 335 10.78 7.79 -38.44
C VAL A 335 9.90 8.26 -37.29
N GLY A 336 8.60 7.97 -37.36
CA GLY A 336 7.60 8.39 -36.38
C GLY A 336 6.98 9.75 -36.67
N LEU A 337 7.42 10.45 -37.72
CA LEU A 337 6.81 11.70 -38.19
C LEU A 337 6.06 11.49 -39.51
N GLU A 338 5.01 12.30 -39.73
CA GLU A 338 4.31 12.48 -41.00
C GLU A 338 4.42 13.95 -41.46
N TYR A 339 4.48 14.17 -42.78
CA TYR A 339 4.47 15.53 -43.33
C TYR A 339 3.16 16.23 -42.97
N TYR A 340 3.26 17.49 -42.52
CA TYR A 340 2.12 18.27 -42.09
C TYR A 340 1.76 19.34 -43.12
N ASP A 341 2.59 20.38 -43.25
CA ASP A 341 2.36 21.50 -44.16
C ASP A 341 3.66 22.28 -44.45
N CYS A 342 3.53 23.34 -45.24
CA CYS A 342 4.54 24.39 -45.39
C CYS A 342 3.97 25.70 -44.85
N TYR A 343 4.62 26.30 -43.86
CA TYR A 343 4.19 27.56 -43.25
C TYR A 343 5.35 28.55 -43.23
N ASN A 344 5.14 29.74 -43.80
CA ASN A 344 6.18 30.78 -43.96
C ASN A 344 7.47 30.25 -44.62
N GLY A 345 7.35 29.35 -45.60
CA GLY A 345 8.49 28.76 -46.31
C GLY A 345 9.19 27.61 -45.58
N TYR A 346 8.76 27.26 -44.36
CA TYR A 346 9.31 26.12 -43.61
C TYR A 346 8.41 24.89 -43.76
N HIS A 347 9.01 23.78 -44.20
CA HIS A 347 8.34 22.48 -44.18
C HIS A 347 8.25 21.97 -42.74
N ARG A 348 7.05 21.50 -42.35
CA ARG A 348 6.79 21.00 -41.00
C ARG A 348 6.29 19.58 -41.04
N ALA A 349 6.64 18.82 -40.00
CA ALA A 349 6.12 17.48 -39.75
C ALA A 349 5.50 17.39 -38.37
N ILE A 350 4.63 16.42 -38.16
CA ILE A 350 4.01 16.13 -36.87
C ILE A 350 4.20 14.65 -36.52
N PRO A 351 4.17 14.28 -35.23
CA PRO A 351 4.14 12.88 -34.82
C PRO A 351 3.00 12.09 -35.46
N VAL A 352 3.29 10.89 -35.98
CA VAL A 352 2.27 9.94 -36.46
C VAL A 352 1.32 9.55 -35.31
N GLY A 353 1.78 9.62 -34.06
CA GLY A 353 0.95 9.50 -32.86
C GLY A 353 -0.23 10.49 -32.81
N LYS A 354 -0.22 11.57 -33.61
CA LYS A 354 -1.39 12.43 -33.81
C LYS A 354 -2.59 11.63 -34.29
N ARG A 355 -2.40 10.69 -35.22
CA ARG A 355 -3.45 9.81 -35.73
C ARG A 355 -4.11 8.98 -34.63
N LEU A 356 -3.31 8.49 -33.68
CA LEU A 356 -3.81 7.78 -32.49
C LEU A 356 -4.64 8.70 -31.59
N SER A 357 -4.18 9.92 -31.33
CA SER A 357 -4.97 10.90 -30.54
C SER A 357 -6.27 11.31 -31.24
N SER A 358 -6.21 11.52 -32.56
CA SER A 358 -7.35 11.91 -33.39
C SER A 358 -8.42 10.83 -33.41
N PHE A 359 -8.04 9.55 -33.45
CA PHE A 359 -8.97 8.43 -33.31
C PHE A 359 -9.86 8.58 -32.06
N PHE A 360 -9.26 8.80 -30.89
CA PHE A 360 -10.02 8.97 -29.65
C PHE A 360 -10.80 10.29 -29.58
N PHE A 361 -10.26 11.37 -30.14
CA PHE A 361 -10.97 12.63 -30.26
C PHE A 361 -12.27 12.48 -31.08
N TYR A 362 -12.19 11.84 -32.24
CA TYR A 362 -13.35 11.59 -33.10
C TYR A 362 -14.34 10.61 -32.47
N LEU A 363 -13.87 9.58 -31.77
CA LEU A 363 -14.75 8.67 -31.02
C LEU A 363 -15.57 9.41 -29.95
N ARG A 364 -14.96 10.32 -29.19
CA ARG A 364 -15.68 11.14 -28.19
C ARG A 364 -16.72 12.05 -28.82
N SER A 365 -16.44 12.54 -30.02
CA SER A 365 -17.36 13.36 -30.81
C SER A 365 -18.41 12.54 -31.58
N ASN A 366 -18.52 11.23 -31.32
CA ASN A 366 -19.38 10.28 -32.03
C ASN A 366 -19.13 10.19 -33.55
N ASN A 367 -17.96 10.61 -34.03
CA ASN A 367 -17.57 10.52 -35.44
C ASN A 367 -16.72 9.25 -35.69
N VAL A 368 -17.39 8.10 -35.72
CA VAL A 368 -16.73 6.78 -35.80
C VAL A 368 -16.01 6.57 -37.13
N ILE A 369 -16.56 7.08 -38.23
CA ILE A 369 -15.99 6.92 -39.57
C ILE A 369 -14.64 7.62 -39.65
N GLU A 370 -14.58 8.87 -39.21
CA GLU A 370 -13.33 9.62 -39.21
C GLU A 370 -12.32 9.01 -38.24
N ALA A 371 -12.78 8.52 -37.08
CA ALA A 371 -11.93 7.78 -36.17
C ALA A 371 -11.25 6.58 -36.86
N ILE A 372 -12.02 5.71 -37.53
CA ILE A 372 -11.51 4.56 -38.29
C ILE A 372 -10.51 5.01 -39.38
N SER A 373 -10.79 6.14 -40.04
CA SER A 373 -9.91 6.69 -41.08
C SER A 373 -8.54 7.12 -40.53
N GLN A 374 -8.49 7.68 -39.32
CA GLN A 374 -7.22 8.07 -38.70
C GLN A 374 -6.42 6.85 -38.22
N ILE A 375 -7.09 5.92 -37.54
CA ILE A 375 -6.40 4.81 -36.86
C ILE A 375 -5.83 3.78 -37.84
N LYS A 376 -6.47 3.58 -39.00
CA LYS A 376 -5.95 2.67 -40.04
C LYS A 376 -4.56 3.09 -40.51
N ILE A 377 -4.30 4.41 -40.58
CA ILE A 377 -3.01 4.98 -41.02
C ILE A 377 -1.95 4.72 -39.94
N PHE A 378 -2.29 4.99 -38.67
CA PHE A 378 -1.41 4.72 -37.54
C PHE A 378 -0.99 3.25 -37.49
N ILE A 379 -1.95 2.33 -37.58
CA ILE A 379 -1.70 0.88 -37.54
C ILE A 379 -0.85 0.44 -38.73
N GLN A 380 -1.13 0.94 -39.94
CA GLN A 380 -0.31 0.62 -41.12
C GLN A 380 1.13 1.09 -40.95
N TYR A 381 1.33 2.28 -40.41
CA TYR A 381 2.66 2.83 -40.16
C TYR A 381 3.41 1.99 -39.12
N ALA A 382 2.73 1.65 -38.01
CA ALA A 382 3.25 0.82 -36.94
C ALA A 382 3.74 -0.55 -37.47
N ILE A 383 2.93 -1.23 -38.28
CA ILE A 383 3.27 -2.53 -38.87
C ILE A 383 4.44 -2.40 -39.85
N SER A 384 4.41 -1.39 -40.73
CA SER A 384 5.46 -1.23 -41.76
C SER A 384 6.83 -0.81 -41.21
N HIS A 385 6.88 -0.20 -40.02
CA HIS A 385 8.11 0.30 -39.40
C HIS A 385 8.43 -0.36 -38.05
N THR A 386 7.85 -1.52 -37.76
CA THR A 386 7.85 -2.21 -36.45
C THR A 386 9.16 -2.09 -35.64
N GLU A 387 10.32 -2.42 -36.24
CA GLU A 387 11.63 -2.35 -35.57
C GLU A 387 12.07 -0.90 -35.29
N ARG A 388 11.83 -0.01 -36.26
CA ARG A 388 12.24 1.40 -36.18
C ARG A 388 11.35 2.24 -35.27
N VAL A 389 10.14 1.76 -34.94
CA VAL A 389 9.21 2.42 -34.01
C VAL A 389 9.13 1.78 -32.62
N ASN A 390 10.14 0.98 -32.25
CA ASN A 390 10.21 0.33 -30.94
C ASN A 390 8.97 -0.53 -30.59
N LEU A 391 8.40 -1.27 -31.55
CA LEU A 391 7.24 -2.15 -31.31
C LEU A 391 7.60 -3.64 -31.14
N VAL A 392 8.88 -3.96 -31.05
CA VAL A 392 9.39 -5.34 -31.02
C VAL A 392 9.19 -6.07 -29.68
N THR A 393 8.60 -5.43 -28.65
CA THR A 393 8.30 -6.10 -27.38
C THR A 393 6.94 -6.79 -27.41
N SER A 394 6.80 -7.92 -26.69
CA SER A 394 5.52 -8.64 -26.59
C SER A 394 4.40 -7.76 -26.01
N ASP A 395 4.75 -6.90 -25.05
CA ASP A 395 3.82 -5.94 -24.46
C ASP A 395 3.34 -4.90 -25.51
N ALA A 396 4.25 -4.34 -26.30
CA ALA A 396 3.91 -3.36 -27.33
C ALA A 396 3.02 -3.94 -28.44
N PHE A 397 3.33 -5.16 -28.91
CA PHE A 397 2.44 -5.87 -29.84
C PHE A 397 1.09 -6.21 -29.23
N GLY A 398 1.05 -6.60 -27.95
CA GLY A 398 -0.19 -6.83 -27.22
C GLY A 398 -1.07 -5.58 -27.18
N ASP A 399 -0.47 -4.41 -26.93
CA ASP A 399 -1.18 -3.12 -26.92
C ASP A 399 -1.66 -2.75 -28.33
N LEU A 400 -0.85 -2.97 -29.39
CA LEU A 400 -1.25 -2.76 -30.79
C LEU A 400 -2.40 -3.69 -31.22
N VAL A 401 -2.35 -4.97 -30.87
CA VAL A 401 -3.42 -5.93 -31.20
C VAL A 401 -4.70 -5.60 -30.46
N SER A 402 -4.62 -5.13 -29.21
CA SER A 402 -5.78 -4.63 -28.48
C SER A 402 -6.45 -3.46 -29.21
N LEU A 403 -5.65 -2.55 -29.79
CA LEU A 403 -6.16 -1.46 -30.62
C LEU A 403 -6.80 -1.97 -31.92
N ILE A 404 -6.19 -2.93 -32.61
CA ILE A 404 -6.76 -3.54 -33.84
C ILE A 404 -8.09 -4.23 -33.53
N GLU A 405 -8.17 -5.00 -32.45
CA GLU A 405 -9.40 -5.65 -31.97
C GLU A 405 -10.50 -4.62 -31.67
N PHE A 406 -10.15 -3.52 -31.00
CA PHE A 406 -11.11 -2.45 -30.72
C PHE A 406 -11.67 -1.84 -32.01
N VAL A 407 -10.80 -1.46 -32.95
CA VAL A 407 -11.22 -0.83 -34.21
C VAL A 407 -12.07 -1.78 -35.05
N THR A 408 -11.70 -3.06 -35.10
CA THR A 408 -12.48 -4.09 -35.82
C THR A 408 -13.86 -4.27 -35.19
N SER A 409 -13.94 -4.22 -33.86
CA SER A 409 -15.21 -4.27 -33.13
C SER A 409 -16.12 -3.08 -33.45
N LEU A 410 -15.54 -1.88 -33.57
CA LEU A 410 -16.27 -0.68 -33.99
C LEU A 410 -16.80 -0.81 -35.42
N ILE A 411 -16.01 -1.37 -36.33
CA ILE A 411 -16.43 -1.63 -37.71
C ILE A 411 -17.64 -2.56 -37.73
N PHE A 412 -17.63 -3.65 -36.95
CA PHE A 412 -18.77 -4.56 -36.86
C PHE A 412 -20.05 -3.85 -36.38
N ALA A 413 -19.93 -2.95 -35.40
CA ALA A 413 -21.06 -2.20 -34.86
C ALA A 413 -21.73 -1.25 -35.89
N ILE A 414 -20.95 -0.65 -36.80
CA ILE A 414 -21.44 0.29 -37.82
C ILE A 414 -21.89 -0.38 -39.13
N SER A 415 -22.08 -1.70 -39.15
CA SER A 415 -22.52 -2.42 -40.35
C SER A 415 -23.85 -1.88 -40.89
N PRO A 416 -23.96 -1.57 -42.20
CA PRO A 416 -25.15 -0.91 -42.76
C PRO A 416 -26.38 -1.82 -42.92
N ARG A 417 -26.22 -3.15 -42.83
CA ARG A 417 -27.29 -4.13 -43.12
C ARG A 417 -27.66 -5.05 -41.97
N CYS A 418 -26.86 -5.08 -40.89
CA CYS A 418 -27.04 -6.06 -39.81
C CYS A 418 -27.32 -5.36 -38.48
N CYS A 419 -28.35 -5.82 -37.78
CA CYS A 419 -28.64 -5.38 -36.42
C CYS A 419 -27.97 -6.22 -35.36
N ASP A 420 -27.33 -7.31 -35.78
CA ASP A 420 -26.58 -8.21 -34.93
C ASP A 420 -25.18 -8.54 -35.43
N PHE A 421 -24.28 -8.75 -34.48
CA PHE A 421 -22.90 -9.14 -34.72
C PHE A 421 -22.37 -9.98 -33.54
N PHE A 422 -21.37 -10.81 -33.81
CA PHE A 422 -20.64 -11.56 -32.80
C PHE A 422 -19.50 -10.74 -32.24
N LEU A 423 -19.37 -10.74 -30.91
CA LEU A 423 -18.23 -10.17 -30.24
C LEU A 423 -17.91 -10.92 -28.93
N PRO A 424 -16.63 -11.06 -28.56
CA PRO A 424 -16.25 -11.40 -27.20
C PRO A 424 -16.77 -10.40 -26.18
N ARG A 425 -17.25 -10.89 -25.03
CA ARG A 425 -17.76 -10.08 -23.91
C ARG A 425 -16.71 -9.11 -23.42
N ALA A 426 -15.44 -9.55 -23.35
CA ALA A 426 -14.29 -8.74 -22.97
C ALA A 426 -14.21 -7.39 -23.69
N TYR A 427 -14.50 -7.36 -25.00
CA TYR A 427 -14.41 -6.13 -25.80
C TYR A 427 -15.60 -5.19 -25.59
N LEU A 428 -16.79 -5.73 -25.30
CA LEU A 428 -17.94 -4.92 -24.88
C LEU A 428 -17.61 -4.16 -23.59
N VAL A 429 -16.95 -4.82 -22.65
CA VAL A 429 -16.59 -4.25 -21.34
C VAL A 429 -15.40 -3.29 -21.45
N ASN A 430 -14.33 -3.67 -22.14
CA ASN A 430 -13.13 -2.84 -22.28
C ASN A 430 -13.39 -1.53 -23.04
N TYR A 431 -14.29 -1.56 -24.02
CA TYR A 431 -14.38 -0.47 -24.99
C TYR A 431 -15.76 0.17 -25.04
N PHE A 432 -16.84 -0.60 -25.19
CA PHE A 432 -18.18 -0.03 -25.39
C PHE A 432 -18.85 0.44 -24.09
N ASP A 433 -18.47 -0.11 -22.93
CA ASP A 433 -18.89 0.41 -21.63
C ASP A 433 -18.20 1.76 -21.31
N ILE A 434 -17.01 1.99 -21.88
CA ILE A 434 -16.16 3.16 -21.64
C ILE A 434 -16.44 4.28 -22.65
N TYR A 435 -16.43 3.96 -23.93
CA TYR A 435 -16.64 4.91 -25.03
C TYR A 435 -18.10 4.87 -25.45
N ALA A 436 -18.69 6.05 -25.62
CA ALA A 436 -20.11 6.26 -25.83
C ALA A 436 -20.75 5.14 -26.67
N VAL A 437 -21.83 4.54 -26.16
CA VAL A 437 -22.62 3.45 -26.78
C VAL A 437 -23.32 3.93 -28.07
N THR A 438 -23.13 5.18 -28.47
CA THR A 438 -23.70 5.78 -29.69
C THR A 438 -23.43 4.99 -30.97
N PRO A 439 -22.24 4.41 -31.23
CA PRO A 439 -21.99 3.55 -32.39
C PRO A 439 -22.84 2.27 -32.39
N LEU A 440 -23.37 1.87 -31.22
CA LEU A 440 -24.26 0.73 -31.05
C LEU A 440 -25.75 1.09 -31.26
N ILE A 441 -26.11 2.38 -31.36
CA ILE A 441 -27.48 2.81 -31.67
C ILE A 441 -27.61 3.15 -33.17
N PRO A 442 -28.60 2.59 -33.90
CA PRO A 442 -28.68 2.69 -35.35
C PRO A 442 -29.00 4.04 -36.00
N ASN A 443 -29.05 5.16 -35.26
CA ASN A 443 -29.45 6.45 -35.86
C ASN A 443 -28.43 7.00 -36.90
N LEU A 444 -27.27 6.34 -37.07
CA LEU A 444 -26.21 6.69 -38.02
C LEU A 444 -25.97 5.64 -39.13
N ARG A 445 -26.72 4.53 -39.18
CA ARG A 445 -26.47 3.43 -40.15
C ARG A 445 -26.68 3.83 -41.62
N HIS A 446 -27.34 4.97 -41.88
CA HIS A 446 -27.53 5.49 -43.22
C HIS A 446 -26.30 6.22 -43.79
N ALA A 447 -25.26 6.50 -42.99
CA ALA A 447 -24.08 7.25 -43.44
C ALA A 447 -22.95 6.37 -44.00
N TYR A 448 -22.84 5.10 -43.59
CA TYR A 448 -21.73 4.24 -44.02
C TYR A 448 -22.16 3.33 -45.17
N ASN A 449 -21.76 3.69 -46.39
CA ASN A 449 -22.09 2.87 -47.55
C ASN A 449 -21.42 1.48 -47.46
N ARG A 450 -22.05 0.48 -48.10
CA ARG A 450 -21.61 -0.92 -48.06
C ARG A 450 -20.17 -1.09 -48.57
N ASP A 451 -19.77 -0.31 -49.56
CA ASP A 451 -18.45 -0.42 -50.18
C ASP A 451 -17.35 0.10 -49.26
N SER A 452 -17.57 1.21 -48.55
CA SER A 452 -16.66 1.75 -47.55
C SER A 452 -16.51 0.81 -46.37
N TYR A 453 -17.60 0.16 -45.96
CA TYR A 453 -17.57 -0.88 -44.94
C TYR A 453 -16.71 -2.08 -45.35
N LEU A 454 -16.94 -2.61 -46.55
CA LEU A 454 -16.14 -3.72 -47.06
C LEU A 454 -14.68 -3.33 -47.27
N ALA A 455 -14.41 -2.11 -47.73
CA ALA A 455 -13.06 -1.57 -47.87
C ALA A 455 -12.35 -1.45 -46.51
N ALA A 456 -13.06 -0.99 -45.46
CA ALA A 456 -12.50 -0.95 -44.11
C ALA A 456 -12.12 -2.35 -43.63
N ILE A 457 -13.03 -3.33 -43.72
CA ILE A 457 -12.72 -4.73 -43.34
C ILE A 457 -11.54 -5.27 -44.16
N ALA A 458 -11.49 -5.01 -45.47
CA ALA A 458 -10.39 -5.46 -46.32
C ALA A 458 -9.04 -4.90 -45.88
N ILE A 459 -8.97 -3.62 -45.53
CA ILE A 459 -7.76 -2.98 -45.01
C ILE A 459 -7.30 -3.65 -43.71
N PHE A 460 -8.21 -3.83 -42.75
CA PHE A 460 -7.84 -4.46 -41.47
C PHE A 460 -7.50 -5.94 -41.62
N PHE A 461 -8.18 -6.66 -42.52
CA PHE A 461 -7.83 -8.04 -42.86
C PHE A 461 -6.39 -8.12 -43.39
N GLU A 462 -5.99 -7.23 -44.30
CA GLU A 462 -4.63 -7.21 -44.83
C GLU A 462 -3.60 -6.77 -43.78
N GLN A 463 -3.93 -5.81 -42.92
CA GLN A 463 -3.08 -5.43 -41.77
C GLN A 463 -2.84 -6.60 -40.81
N ILE A 464 -3.90 -7.34 -40.45
CA ILE A 464 -3.81 -8.53 -39.60
C ILE A 464 -2.92 -9.58 -40.26
N LYS A 465 -3.09 -9.82 -41.56
CA LYS A 465 -2.30 -10.76 -42.33
C LYS A 465 -0.82 -10.36 -42.39
N GLN A 466 -0.52 -9.08 -42.63
CA GLN A 466 0.86 -8.56 -42.60
C GLN A 466 1.51 -8.75 -41.24
N LEU A 467 0.78 -8.40 -40.17
CA LEU A 467 1.25 -8.56 -38.79
C LEU A 467 1.48 -10.03 -38.43
N LEU A 468 0.55 -10.93 -38.80
CA LEU A 468 0.71 -12.37 -38.60
C LEU A 468 1.97 -12.90 -39.30
N ASN A 469 2.18 -12.53 -40.56
CA ASN A 469 3.39 -12.93 -41.31
C ASN A 469 4.67 -12.42 -40.64
N TYR A 470 4.67 -11.18 -40.14
CA TYR A 470 5.79 -10.63 -39.39
C TYR A 470 6.05 -11.44 -38.11
N LEU A 471 5.05 -11.64 -37.26
CA LEU A 471 5.18 -12.34 -35.97
C LEU A 471 5.68 -13.78 -36.13
N LEU A 472 5.24 -14.48 -37.18
CA LEU A 472 5.64 -15.86 -37.49
C LEU A 472 7.07 -15.96 -38.02
N THR A 473 7.58 -14.92 -38.68
CA THR A 473 8.94 -14.92 -39.23
C THR A 473 10.01 -14.81 -38.14
N TYR A 474 9.74 -14.06 -37.06
CA TYR A 474 10.75 -13.78 -36.04
C TYR A 474 10.80 -14.85 -34.95
N LYS A 475 9.70 -15.18 -34.24
CA LYS A 475 9.63 -16.28 -33.24
C LYS A 475 8.17 -16.65 -32.87
N GLU A 476 7.62 -17.74 -33.43
CA GLU A 476 6.24 -18.23 -33.14
C GLU A 476 5.96 -18.34 -31.63
N TYR A 477 6.87 -18.98 -30.88
CA TYR A 477 6.69 -19.25 -29.44
C TYR A 477 6.69 -17.98 -28.57
N THR A 478 7.35 -16.90 -29.00
CA THR A 478 7.41 -15.65 -28.24
C THR A 478 6.09 -14.90 -28.28
N TYR A 479 5.41 -14.92 -29.43
CA TYR A 479 4.20 -14.14 -29.69
C TYR A 479 2.93 -15.00 -29.75
N PHE A 480 2.99 -16.22 -29.22
CA PHE A 480 1.91 -17.21 -29.31
C PHE A 480 0.53 -16.64 -28.93
N THR A 481 0.43 -15.92 -27.81
CA THR A 481 -0.84 -15.34 -27.31
C THR A 481 -1.39 -14.29 -28.26
N ILE A 482 -0.52 -13.47 -28.84
CA ILE A 482 -0.84 -12.43 -29.82
C ILE A 482 -1.31 -13.07 -31.13
N THR A 483 -0.59 -14.09 -31.61
CA THR A 483 -0.98 -14.84 -32.82
C THR A 483 -2.36 -15.48 -32.64
N LEU A 484 -2.63 -16.14 -31.51
CA LEU A 484 -3.94 -16.73 -31.23
C LEU A 484 -5.07 -15.68 -31.24
N ARG A 485 -4.82 -14.49 -30.68
CA ARG A 485 -5.78 -13.37 -30.71
C ARG A 485 -6.10 -12.90 -32.13
N LEU A 486 -5.07 -12.74 -32.96
CA LEU A 486 -5.25 -12.38 -34.37
C LEU A 486 -6.02 -13.45 -35.16
N ILE A 487 -5.76 -14.75 -34.90
CA ILE A 487 -6.54 -15.85 -35.49
C ILE A 487 -8.02 -15.78 -35.07
N ARG A 488 -8.30 -15.56 -33.77
CA ARG A 488 -9.67 -15.38 -33.28
C ARG A 488 -10.34 -14.17 -33.93
N LEU A 489 -9.61 -13.09 -34.15
CA LEU A 489 -10.11 -11.89 -34.83
C LEU A 489 -10.46 -12.17 -36.30
N LEU A 490 -9.66 -12.95 -37.02
CA LEU A 490 -9.99 -13.40 -38.39
C LEU A 490 -11.27 -14.23 -38.41
N VAL A 491 -11.46 -15.14 -37.44
CA VAL A 491 -12.73 -15.88 -37.30
C VAL A 491 -13.90 -14.91 -37.10
N LEU A 492 -13.76 -13.92 -36.23
CA LEU A 492 -14.81 -12.91 -36.01
C LEU A 492 -15.11 -12.09 -37.27
N ILE A 493 -14.11 -11.75 -38.08
CA ILE A 493 -14.32 -11.11 -39.38
C ILE A 493 -15.18 -12.00 -40.28
N GLY A 494 -14.86 -13.29 -40.42
CA GLY A 494 -15.62 -14.22 -41.25
C GLY A 494 -17.05 -14.48 -40.74
N LEU A 495 -17.26 -14.45 -39.42
CA LEU A 495 -18.58 -14.61 -38.82
C LEU A 495 -19.48 -13.40 -39.05
N ASN A 496 -18.91 -12.20 -38.94
CA ASN A 496 -19.65 -10.96 -39.09
C ASN A 496 -19.85 -10.56 -40.55
N GLU A 497 -18.87 -10.88 -41.41
CA GLU A 497 -18.88 -10.58 -42.84
C GLU A 497 -18.47 -11.81 -43.68
N SER A 498 -19.48 -12.49 -44.24
CA SER A 498 -19.29 -13.76 -44.94
C SER A 498 -18.48 -13.67 -46.23
N THR A 499 -18.37 -12.47 -46.84
CA THR A 499 -17.59 -12.30 -48.09
C THR A 499 -16.10 -12.59 -47.91
N PHE A 500 -15.56 -12.49 -46.68
CA PHE A 500 -14.15 -12.77 -46.40
C PHE A 500 -13.86 -14.22 -46.06
N VAL A 501 -14.89 -15.07 -45.89
CA VAL A 501 -14.73 -16.47 -45.49
C VAL A 501 -13.78 -17.25 -46.41
N PRO A 502 -13.86 -17.16 -47.76
CA PRO A 502 -12.92 -17.84 -48.65
C PRO A 502 -11.47 -17.39 -48.44
N SER A 503 -11.25 -16.07 -48.30
CA SER A 503 -9.92 -15.49 -48.06
C SER A 503 -9.33 -15.92 -46.72
N ILE A 504 -10.17 -16.01 -45.67
CA ILE A 504 -9.76 -16.50 -44.35
C ILE A 504 -9.35 -17.97 -44.42
N PHE A 505 -10.14 -18.85 -45.05
CA PHE A 505 -9.78 -20.26 -45.18
C PHE A 505 -8.53 -20.48 -46.04
N ASN A 506 -8.32 -19.67 -47.08
CA ASN A 506 -7.08 -19.70 -47.85
C ASN A 506 -5.87 -19.29 -46.99
N LEU A 507 -6.03 -18.25 -46.16
CA LEU A 507 -5.00 -17.87 -45.20
C LEU A 507 -4.77 -18.96 -44.15
N PHE A 508 -5.81 -19.61 -43.63
CA PHE A 508 -5.67 -20.68 -42.64
C PHE A 508 -4.91 -21.88 -43.20
N LYS A 509 -5.19 -22.30 -44.45
CA LYS A 509 -4.41 -23.34 -45.14
C LYS A 509 -2.93 -22.96 -45.28
N TYR A 510 -2.64 -21.70 -45.58
CA TYR A 510 -1.27 -21.20 -45.67
C TYR A 510 -0.57 -21.23 -44.30
N LEU A 511 -1.29 -20.85 -43.23
CA LEU A 511 -0.77 -20.79 -41.87
C LEU A 511 -0.60 -22.17 -41.23
N ASP A 512 -1.44 -23.14 -41.59
CA ASP A 512 -1.41 -24.50 -41.02
C ASP A 512 -0.06 -25.19 -41.24
N ASN A 513 0.55 -24.93 -42.40
CA ASN A 513 1.88 -25.44 -42.74
C ASN A 513 3.03 -24.73 -41.98
N LYS A 514 2.76 -23.58 -41.36
CA LYS A 514 3.78 -22.73 -40.72
C LYS A 514 3.72 -22.75 -39.19
N ILE A 515 2.57 -23.10 -38.62
CA ILE A 515 2.30 -22.99 -37.19
C ILE A 515 2.39 -24.37 -36.54
N SER A 516 3.21 -24.49 -35.50
CA SER A 516 3.43 -25.74 -34.78
C SER A 516 2.46 -25.95 -33.62
N SER A 517 1.85 -24.88 -33.09
CA SER A 517 0.97 -25.00 -31.93
C SER A 517 -0.34 -25.73 -32.20
N ASN A 518 -0.54 -26.86 -31.51
CA ASN A 518 -1.79 -27.65 -31.52
C ASN A 518 -3.03 -26.82 -31.22
N LYS A 519 -2.91 -25.79 -30.38
CA LYS A 519 -4.06 -24.96 -30.00
C LYS A 519 -4.50 -24.02 -31.12
N ILE A 520 -3.56 -23.47 -31.90
CA ILE A 520 -3.90 -22.69 -33.08
C ILE A 520 -4.38 -23.63 -34.20
N LYS A 521 -3.75 -24.81 -34.37
CA LYS A 521 -4.18 -25.83 -35.34
C LYS A 521 -5.64 -26.22 -35.21
N LYS A 522 -6.18 -26.30 -33.99
CA LYS A 522 -7.62 -26.50 -33.75
C LYS A 522 -8.53 -25.51 -34.49
N TYR A 523 -8.06 -24.30 -34.76
CA TYR A 523 -8.76 -23.33 -35.61
C TYR A 523 -8.45 -23.56 -37.09
N LEU A 524 -7.17 -23.72 -37.46
CA LEU A 524 -6.73 -23.78 -38.86
C LEU A 524 -7.25 -25.01 -39.61
N GLU A 525 -7.42 -26.14 -38.93
CA GLU A 525 -7.85 -27.42 -39.50
C GLU A 525 -9.38 -27.48 -39.76
N GLN A 526 -10.16 -26.52 -39.25
CA GLN A 526 -11.61 -26.54 -39.40
C GLN A 526 -12.03 -26.29 -40.84
N LYS A 527 -13.09 -26.99 -41.28
CA LYS A 527 -13.56 -26.93 -42.68
C LYS A 527 -14.76 -26.01 -42.90
N SER A 528 -15.36 -25.47 -41.83
CA SER A 528 -16.55 -24.62 -41.93
C SER A 528 -16.60 -23.58 -40.82
N MET A 529 -17.27 -22.45 -41.09
CA MET A 529 -17.44 -21.39 -40.10
C MET A 529 -18.24 -21.86 -38.87
N GLY A 530 -19.20 -22.77 -39.04
CA GLY A 530 -19.98 -23.30 -37.92
C GLY A 530 -19.13 -24.06 -36.90
N LEU A 531 -18.16 -24.85 -37.37
CA LEU A 531 -17.20 -25.52 -36.48
C LEU A 531 -16.26 -24.52 -35.79
N LEU A 532 -15.83 -23.48 -36.52
CA LEU A 532 -15.02 -22.40 -35.95
C LEU A 532 -15.76 -21.63 -34.83
N VAL A 533 -17.08 -21.42 -34.94
CA VAL A 533 -17.89 -20.83 -33.85
C VAL A 533 -17.76 -21.66 -32.58
N ASN A 534 -17.88 -22.99 -32.68
CA ASN A 534 -17.79 -23.87 -31.53
C ASN A 534 -16.40 -23.84 -30.89
N VAL A 535 -15.34 -23.85 -31.72
CA VAL A 535 -13.95 -23.74 -31.23
C VAL A 535 -13.74 -22.40 -30.51
N LEU A 536 -14.17 -21.29 -31.12
CA LEU A 536 -14.05 -19.96 -30.54
C LEU A 536 -14.85 -19.82 -29.24
N HIS A 537 -16.10 -20.29 -29.23
CA HIS A 537 -16.97 -20.24 -28.05
C HIS A 537 -16.35 -20.99 -26.86
N ASN A 538 -15.88 -22.22 -27.09
CA ASN A 538 -15.29 -23.05 -26.05
C ASN A 538 -13.98 -22.48 -25.52
N ASP A 539 -13.10 -21.98 -26.41
CA ASP A 539 -11.79 -21.42 -26.04
C ASP A 539 -11.90 -20.07 -25.31
N LEU A 540 -12.96 -19.28 -25.55
CA LEU A 540 -13.25 -18.07 -24.78
C LEU A 540 -13.84 -18.39 -23.39
N LYS A 541 -14.72 -19.39 -23.31
CA LYS A 541 -15.48 -19.74 -22.09
C LYS A 541 -14.67 -20.56 -21.07
N GLU A 542 -13.55 -21.13 -21.45
CA GLU A 542 -12.78 -22.10 -20.64
C GLU A 542 -12.45 -21.68 -19.20
N THR A 543 -12.25 -20.38 -18.95
CA THR A 543 -11.94 -19.82 -17.61
C THR A 543 -13.07 -18.95 -17.04
N ASP A 544 -14.22 -18.89 -17.75
CA ASP A 544 -15.34 -17.97 -17.51
C ASP A 544 -14.98 -16.46 -17.49
N CYS A 545 -13.73 -16.11 -17.80
CA CYS A 545 -13.24 -14.73 -17.85
C CYS A 545 -13.73 -14.00 -19.10
N ASP A 546 -14.07 -14.72 -20.17
CA ASP A 546 -14.66 -14.18 -21.38
C ASP A 546 -15.74 -15.13 -21.94
N SER A 547 -16.50 -14.66 -22.91
CA SER A 547 -17.46 -15.50 -23.63
C SER A 547 -17.80 -14.87 -24.99
N LEU A 548 -18.14 -15.70 -25.97
CA LEU A 548 -18.71 -15.20 -27.22
C LEU A 548 -20.17 -14.77 -26.99
N VAL A 549 -20.55 -13.61 -27.50
CA VAL A 549 -21.89 -13.01 -27.32
C VAL A 549 -22.44 -12.55 -28.67
N ILE A 550 -23.76 -12.69 -28.84
CA ILE A 550 -24.51 -12.08 -29.94
C ILE A 550 -25.02 -10.72 -29.46
N VAL A 551 -24.52 -9.63 -30.03
CA VAL A 551 -25.03 -8.29 -29.77
C VAL A 551 -26.15 -8.03 -30.77
N TYR A 552 -27.36 -7.72 -30.31
CA TYR A 552 -28.52 -7.52 -31.17
C TYR A 552 -29.27 -6.24 -30.78
N TYR A 553 -29.27 -5.26 -31.69
CA TYR A 553 -30.15 -4.12 -31.59
C TYR A 553 -31.55 -4.50 -32.08
N GLN A 554 -32.54 -4.43 -31.20
CA GLN A 554 -33.92 -4.80 -31.50
C GLN A 554 -34.59 -3.72 -32.35
N LEU A 555 -34.65 -3.97 -33.66
CA LEU A 555 -35.54 -3.26 -34.58
C LEU A 555 -36.85 -4.04 -34.71
N GLU A 556 -37.98 -3.34 -34.65
CA GLU A 556 -39.28 -3.92 -34.96
C GLU A 556 -39.21 -4.60 -36.34
N SER A 557 -39.71 -5.83 -36.45
CA SER A 557 -39.81 -6.65 -37.67
C SER A 557 -38.56 -7.35 -38.25
N ILE A 558 -37.34 -7.16 -37.71
CA ILE A 558 -36.13 -7.83 -38.23
C ILE A 558 -35.60 -8.88 -37.23
N PRO A 559 -35.78 -10.20 -37.48
CA PRO A 559 -35.25 -11.23 -36.60
C PRO A 559 -33.72 -11.31 -36.67
N SER A 560 -33.10 -11.79 -35.59
CA SER A 560 -31.65 -11.99 -35.52
C SER A 560 -31.18 -13.10 -36.46
N ARG A 561 -30.15 -12.82 -37.27
CA ARG A 561 -29.48 -13.78 -38.16
C ARG A 561 -28.76 -14.91 -37.40
N PHE A 562 -28.46 -14.67 -36.12
CA PHE A 562 -27.76 -15.60 -35.26
C PHE A 562 -28.66 -16.32 -34.24
N SER A 563 -29.98 -16.19 -34.36
CA SER A 563 -30.94 -16.82 -33.43
C SER A 563 -30.72 -18.33 -33.23
N ASN A 564 -30.29 -19.05 -34.26
CA ASN A 564 -29.96 -20.48 -34.16
C ASN A 564 -28.79 -20.79 -33.21
N TRP A 565 -27.89 -19.84 -32.98
CA TRP A 565 -26.74 -19.99 -32.10
C TRP A 565 -27.09 -19.79 -30.62
N GLU A 566 -28.23 -19.18 -30.32
CA GLU A 566 -28.76 -19.11 -28.94
C GLU A 566 -29.01 -20.51 -28.37
N LYS A 567 -29.50 -21.44 -29.22
CA LYS A 567 -29.71 -22.85 -28.86
C LYS A 567 -28.41 -23.59 -28.53
N HIS A 568 -27.27 -23.07 -28.96
CA HIS A 568 -25.94 -23.64 -28.72
C HIS A 568 -25.26 -23.02 -27.48
N GLY A 569 -26.02 -22.31 -26.64
CA GLY A 569 -25.53 -21.75 -25.38
C GLY A 569 -24.80 -20.41 -25.51
N ILE A 570 -24.80 -19.79 -26.69
CA ILE A 570 -24.28 -18.44 -26.89
C ILE A 570 -25.31 -17.42 -26.40
N LYS A 571 -24.91 -16.58 -25.45
CA LYS A 571 -25.80 -15.54 -24.90
C LYS A 571 -26.06 -14.46 -25.94
N LYS A 572 -27.31 -14.01 -26.02
CA LYS A 572 -27.73 -12.86 -26.81
C LYS A 572 -28.00 -11.66 -25.91
N LEU A 573 -27.37 -10.55 -26.24
CA LEU A 573 -27.54 -9.24 -25.64
C LEU A 573 -28.48 -8.44 -26.55
N ALA A 574 -29.78 -8.48 -26.24
CA ALA A 574 -30.80 -7.70 -26.94
C ALA A 574 -30.99 -6.33 -26.27
N TYR A 575 -31.05 -5.26 -27.06
CA TYR A 575 -31.26 -3.90 -26.55
C TYR A 575 -31.89 -2.98 -27.60
N ASN A 576 -32.53 -1.90 -27.17
CA ASN A 576 -33.17 -0.89 -28.04
C ASN A 576 -32.78 0.57 -27.67
N SER A 577 -31.89 0.75 -26.70
CA SER A 577 -31.43 2.05 -26.20
C SER A 577 -30.06 1.93 -25.53
N ILE A 578 -29.36 3.05 -25.29
CA ILE A 578 -28.09 3.05 -24.50
C ILE A 578 -28.33 2.42 -23.12
N GLY A 579 -29.42 2.81 -22.44
CA GLY A 579 -29.76 2.30 -21.11
C GLY A 579 -30.03 0.79 -21.14
N GLY A 580 -30.79 0.33 -22.14
CA GLY A 580 -31.04 -1.09 -22.37
C GLY A 580 -29.76 -1.89 -22.66
N PHE A 581 -28.83 -1.33 -23.44
CA PHE A 581 -27.53 -1.97 -23.70
C PHE A 581 -26.74 -2.16 -22.41
N ARG A 582 -26.60 -1.09 -21.60
CA ARG A 582 -25.85 -1.14 -20.34
C ARG A 582 -26.46 -2.14 -19.36
N TYR A 583 -27.78 -2.17 -19.26
CA TYR A 583 -28.50 -3.14 -18.44
C TYR A 583 -28.25 -4.58 -18.92
N ALA A 584 -28.40 -4.84 -20.22
CA ALA A 584 -28.17 -6.17 -20.78
C ALA A 584 -26.70 -6.62 -20.67
N LEU A 585 -25.75 -5.69 -20.82
CA LEU A 585 -24.33 -5.96 -20.59
C LEU A 585 -24.07 -6.34 -19.12
N GLN A 586 -24.70 -5.65 -18.17
CA GLN A 586 -24.58 -5.96 -16.74
C GLN A 586 -25.07 -7.38 -16.40
N GLN A 587 -26.12 -7.86 -17.07
CA GLN A 587 -26.67 -9.21 -16.88
C GLN A 587 -25.74 -10.34 -17.35
N ILE A 588 -24.79 -10.05 -18.25
CA ILE A 588 -23.85 -11.06 -18.78
C ILE A 588 -22.44 -10.96 -18.19
N LYS A 589 -22.13 -9.89 -17.44
CA LYS A 589 -20.87 -9.72 -16.71
C LYS A 589 -20.71 -10.85 -15.67
N SER A 590 -19.47 -11.25 -15.42
CA SER A 590 -19.18 -12.27 -14.41
C SER A 590 -19.63 -11.82 -13.03
N SER A 591 -20.52 -12.58 -12.39
CA SER A 591 -20.93 -12.36 -11.00
C SER A 591 -19.79 -12.77 -10.08
N VAL A 592 -19.01 -11.81 -9.58
CA VAL A 592 -18.16 -12.05 -8.42
C VAL A 592 -19.02 -11.75 -7.19
N ASN A 593 -19.32 -12.78 -6.39
CA ASN A 593 -19.89 -12.60 -5.06
C ASN A 593 -18.84 -11.93 -4.18
N ILE A 594 -18.77 -10.60 -4.22
CA ILE A 594 -17.97 -9.82 -3.29
C ILE A 594 -18.75 -9.85 -1.98
N VAL A 595 -18.23 -10.58 -0.99
CA VAL A 595 -18.68 -10.41 0.40
C VAL A 595 -18.15 -9.04 0.83
N GLU A 596 -18.89 -7.98 0.51
CA GLU A 596 -18.63 -6.64 1.02
C GLU A 596 -19.04 -6.61 2.50
N ASN A 597 -18.07 -6.65 3.41
CA ASN A 597 -18.28 -6.13 4.76
C ASN A 597 -18.38 -4.60 4.67
N VAL A 598 -19.56 -4.10 4.31
CA VAL A 598 -19.90 -2.69 4.30
C VAL A 598 -20.00 -2.21 5.75
N VAL A 599 -19.02 -1.42 6.20
CA VAL A 599 -19.31 -0.36 7.18
C VAL A 599 -19.57 0.88 6.34
N SER A 600 -20.85 1.18 6.17
CA SER A 600 -21.37 2.36 5.49
C SER A 600 -20.97 3.62 6.26
N GLU A 601 -20.18 4.49 5.66
CA GLU A 601 -20.11 5.90 6.05
C GLU A 601 -20.69 6.76 4.93
N ASN A 602 -21.54 7.68 5.36
CA ASN A 602 -22.56 8.34 4.58
C ASN A 602 -22.00 9.29 3.52
N GLN A 603 -22.75 9.34 2.41
CA GLN A 603 -22.75 10.43 1.46
C GLN A 603 -22.91 11.77 2.20
N PHE A 604 -21.99 12.72 1.99
CA PHE A 604 -22.32 14.13 2.08
C PHE A 604 -21.89 14.84 0.80
N SER A 605 -22.92 15.36 0.14
CA SER A 605 -22.91 16.19 -1.03
C SER A 605 -22.17 17.52 -0.83
N SER A 606 -21.57 17.96 -1.92
CA SER A 606 -21.12 19.31 -2.26
C SER A 606 -21.94 20.47 -1.69
N GLN A 607 -21.25 21.49 -1.16
CA GLN A 607 -21.68 22.89 -1.29
C GLN A 607 -20.48 23.77 -1.64
N LYS A 608 -20.69 24.59 -2.67
CA LYS A 608 -19.79 25.61 -3.22
C LYS A 608 -19.78 26.85 -2.33
N SER A 609 -18.60 27.45 -2.17
CA SER A 609 -18.33 28.90 -2.03
C SER A 609 -16.81 29.03 -2.24
N GLY A 610 -16.22 29.78 -3.18
CA GLY A 610 -16.60 31.07 -3.75
C GLY A 610 -15.64 32.12 -3.19
N GLY A 611 -14.67 32.59 -3.99
CA GLY A 611 -13.97 33.87 -3.77
C GLY A 611 -12.43 33.88 -3.69
N ASN A 612 -11.80 34.21 -4.83
CA ASN A 612 -10.70 35.18 -5.09
C ASN A 612 -9.32 35.00 -4.44
N ASP A 613 -8.27 34.77 -5.26
CA ASP A 613 -7.36 35.77 -5.89
C ASP A 613 -6.05 35.82 -5.04
N GLN A 614 -4.82 35.96 -5.52
CA GLN A 614 -4.22 36.23 -6.82
C GLN A 614 -2.68 36.09 -6.66
N ASN A 615 -1.99 35.81 -7.78
CA ASN A 615 -0.57 36.13 -8.06
C ASN A 615 0.50 35.29 -7.32
N THR A 616 1.60 34.81 -7.91
CA THR A 616 2.38 35.14 -9.13
C THR A 616 3.38 33.96 -9.28
N SER A 617 3.42 33.16 -10.34
CA SER A 617 4.15 33.38 -11.60
C SER A 617 5.53 34.04 -11.44
N LEU A 618 6.63 33.27 -11.54
CA LEU A 618 7.62 33.34 -12.64
C LEU A 618 8.84 32.41 -12.39
N MET A 619 9.17 31.66 -13.45
CA MET A 619 10.48 31.19 -13.95
C MET A 619 11.34 30.27 -13.07
N GLN A 620 11.68 29.04 -13.45
CA GLN A 620 12.09 28.44 -14.73
C GLN A 620 13.54 28.79 -15.14
N ASP A 621 14.28 27.70 -15.31
CA ASP A 621 15.52 27.48 -16.08
C ASP A 621 16.90 27.51 -15.40
N THR A 622 17.70 26.57 -15.93
CA THR A 622 19.16 26.37 -15.88
C THR A 622 19.74 25.61 -14.68
N PHE A 623 20.00 24.31 -14.83
CA PHE A 623 21.21 23.83 -15.53
C PHE A 623 21.18 22.30 -15.67
N ASP A 624 21.13 21.88 -16.94
CA ASP A 624 21.51 20.57 -17.43
C ASP A 624 23.02 20.30 -17.23
N GLN A 625 23.38 19.03 -17.45
CA GLN A 625 24.72 18.46 -17.66
C GLN A 625 25.45 17.94 -16.42
N LEU A 626 25.47 16.60 -16.27
CA LEU A 626 26.69 15.83 -16.51
C LEU A 626 26.37 14.33 -16.60
N ASP A 627 26.98 13.74 -17.62
CA ASP A 627 26.71 12.45 -18.22
C ASP A 627 27.79 11.44 -17.80
N GLN A 628 27.42 10.15 -17.80
CA GLN A 628 28.23 8.97 -18.14
C GLN A 628 29.32 8.40 -17.18
N HIS A 629 29.11 7.11 -16.81
CA HIS A 629 29.95 5.90 -17.05
C HIS A 629 29.63 4.82 -15.99
N ALA A 630 28.97 3.69 -16.32
CA ALA A 630 29.51 2.37 -16.75
C ALA A 630 30.54 1.78 -15.75
N ILE A 631 30.44 0.57 -15.19
CA ILE A 631 30.40 -0.78 -15.81
C ILE A 631 29.95 -1.84 -14.76
N SER A 632 29.30 -2.89 -15.25
CA SER A 632 28.92 -4.14 -14.57
C SER A 632 30.07 -5.12 -14.33
N GLU A 633 30.01 -5.97 -13.30
CA GLU A 633 30.40 -7.39 -13.45
C GLU A 633 29.80 -8.27 -12.35
N GLU A 634 29.39 -9.48 -12.77
CA GLU A 634 28.62 -10.48 -12.04
C GLU A 634 29.49 -11.45 -11.21
N ALA A 635 28.78 -12.12 -10.29
CA ALA A 635 29.03 -13.46 -9.76
C ALA A 635 30.04 -13.64 -8.60
N LYS A 636 29.48 -13.76 -7.39
CA LYS A 636 29.35 -15.04 -6.66
C LYS A 636 28.55 -14.80 -5.38
N GLU A 637 27.58 -15.66 -5.09
CA GLU A 637 27.01 -15.76 -3.74
C GLU A 637 28.10 -16.17 -2.75
N PRO A 638 28.21 -15.47 -1.61
CA PRO A 638 28.44 -16.17 -0.36
C PRO A 638 27.28 -15.86 0.59
N GLU A 639 26.82 -16.87 1.30
CA GLU A 639 26.03 -16.69 2.53
C GLU A 639 26.69 -15.57 3.35
N THR A 640 26.01 -14.43 3.48
CA THR A 640 26.63 -13.25 4.08
C THR A 640 26.73 -13.44 5.59
N GLU A 641 27.91 -13.13 6.13
CA GLU A 641 28.25 -13.00 7.56
C GLU A 641 27.11 -12.42 8.41
N ILE A 642 26.28 -11.54 7.84
CA ILE A 642 25.12 -10.91 8.43
C ILE A 642 24.05 -11.92 8.92
N GLN A 643 23.75 -12.98 8.17
CA GLN A 643 22.78 -14.01 8.61
C GLN A 643 23.32 -14.87 9.75
N ALA A 644 24.62 -15.18 9.75
CA ALA A 644 25.30 -15.80 10.87
C ALA A 644 25.37 -14.87 12.09
N TRP A 645 25.51 -13.55 11.86
CA TRP A 645 25.49 -12.51 12.88
C TRP A 645 24.11 -12.35 13.52
N PHE A 646 23.02 -12.38 12.73
CA PHE A 646 21.64 -12.29 13.25
C PHE A 646 21.25 -13.49 14.11
N ARG A 647 21.68 -14.72 13.77
CA ARG A 647 21.49 -15.88 14.65
C ARG A 647 22.32 -15.78 15.94
N LYS A 648 23.58 -15.33 15.84
CA LYS A 648 24.43 -15.06 17.01
C LYS A 648 23.85 -13.99 17.94
N ILE A 649 23.18 -12.97 17.41
CA ILE A 649 22.51 -11.93 18.18
C ILE A 649 21.18 -12.43 18.76
N HIS A 650 20.38 -13.20 18.03
CA HIS A 650 19.10 -13.70 18.53
C HIS A 650 19.27 -14.71 19.68
N ASP A 651 20.31 -15.55 19.60
CA ASP A 651 20.59 -16.57 20.62
C ASP A 651 21.62 -16.10 21.66
N SER A 652 22.10 -14.86 21.54
CA SER A 652 23.01 -14.24 22.50
C SER A 652 22.31 -14.03 23.85
N PRO A 653 22.95 -14.46 24.96
CA PRO A 653 22.51 -14.15 26.31
C PRO A 653 22.34 -12.63 26.52
N GLU A 654 23.18 -11.82 25.89
CA GLU A 654 23.13 -10.35 25.96
C GLU A 654 21.90 -9.76 25.28
N ALA A 655 21.39 -10.35 24.20
CA ALA A 655 20.17 -9.88 23.54
C ALA A 655 18.90 -10.28 24.31
N LYS A 656 18.89 -11.47 24.93
CA LYS A 656 17.85 -11.87 25.88
C LYS A 656 17.87 -10.98 27.13
N ASP A 657 19.06 -10.64 27.63
CA ASP A 657 19.26 -9.71 28.73
C ASP A 657 18.88 -8.27 28.35
N ALA A 658 19.10 -7.85 27.10
CA ALA A 658 18.62 -6.58 26.56
C ALA A 658 17.09 -6.54 26.41
N ALA A 659 16.46 -7.63 25.98
CA ALA A 659 14.99 -7.75 25.91
C ALA A 659 14.36 -7.74 27.32
N ILE A 660 15.00 -8.39 28.30
CA ILE A 660 14.60 -8.33 29.71
C ILE A 660 14.81 -6.91 30.25
N LYS A 661 15.91 -6.23 29.92
CA LYS A 661 16.16 -4.82 30.29
C LYS A 661 15.15 -3.86 29.65
N ILE A 662 14.72 -4.11 28.41
CA ILE A 662 13.65 -3.34 27.75
C ILE A 662 12.29 -3.64 28.40
N GLN A 663 12.00 -4.89 28.77
CA GLN A 663 10.80 -5.22 29.57
C GLN A 663 10.81 -4.56 30.95
N VAL A 664 11.95 -4.56 31.63
CA VAL A 664 12.16 -3.91 32.93
C VAL A 664 12.03 -2.40 32.78
N TRP A 665 12.59 -1.82 31.72
CA TRP A 665 12.46 -0.40 31.42
C TRP A 665 11.01 -0.02 31.09
N ILE A 666 10.29 -0.79 30.28
CA ILE A 666 8.86 -0.57 30.00
C ILE A 666 8.02 -0.70 31.28
N ARG A 667 8.30 -1.69 32.15
CA ARG A 667 7.68 -1.79 33.49
C ARG A 667 8.00 -0.59 34.38
N GLN A 668 9.22 -0.05 34.32
CA GLN A 668 9.64 1.14 35.06
C GLN A 668 9.00 2.41 34.51
N VAL A 669 8.89 2.56 33.20
CA VAL A 669 8.20 3.66 32.51
C VAL A 669 6.69 3.62 32.81
N TYR A 670 6.09 2.43 32.85
CA TYR A 670 4.70 2.23 33.25
C TYR A 670 4.46 2.55 34.73
N LYS A 671 5.38 2.14 35.64
CA LYS A 671 5.35 2.54 37.06
C LYS A 671 5.51 4.07 37.24
N ARG A 672 6.33 4.72 36.41
CA ARG A 672 6.51 6.19 36.37
C ARG A 672 5.31 6.94 35.78
N ALA A 673 4.55 6.32 34.88
CA ALA A 673 3.32 6.91 34.35
C ALA A 673 2.18 6.83 35.37
N LYS A 674 2.07 5.71 36.09
CA LYS A 674 1.12 5.52 37.21
C LYS A 674 1.42 6.46 38.39
N SER A 675 2.68 6.87 38.61
CA SER A 675 3.06 7.78 39.69
C SER A 675 2.88 9.27 39.38
N ARG A 676 2.47 9.64 38.16
CA ARG A 676 2.25 11.04 37.76
C ARG A 676 0.80 11.50 37.88
N THR A 677 -0.11 10.62 38.28
CA THR A 677 -1.53 10.97 38.44
C THR A 677 -1.90 11.45 39.83
N ASP A 678 -1.01 11.30 40.84
CA ASP A 678 -1.17 11.93 42.15
C ASP A 678 0.16 12.60 42.56
N ASN A 679 0.16 13.92 42.76
CA ASN A 679 1.31 14.70 43.24
C ASN A 679 1.62 14.32 44.70
N ASP A 680 2.40 13.26 44.92
CA ASP A 680 2.89 12.86 46.25
C ASP A 680 4.28 13.47 46.51
N THR A 681 4.32 14.58 47.26
CA THR A 681 5.55 15.32 47.61
C THR A 681 6.56 14.46 48.34
N THR A 682 6.10 13.51 49.17
CA THR A 682 6.93 12.58 49.95
C THR A 682 7.82 11.70 49.08
N LEU A 683 7.33 11.28 47.90
CA LEU A 683 8.10 10.43 46.98
C LEU A 683 9.22 11.23 46.28
N ASN A 684 8.96 12.50 45.98
CA ASN A 684 9.94 13.37 45.33
C ASN A 684 11.08 13.73 46.28
N GLU A 685 10.78 14.00 47.56
CA GLU A 685 11.80 14.28 48.59
C GLU A 685 12.75 13.09 48.78
N ILE A 686 12.20 11.88 49.02
CA ILE A 686 13.00 10.67 49.22
C ILE A 686 13.82 10.32 47.97
N TYR A 687 13.24 10.50 46.78
CA TYR A 687 13.96 10.26 45.54
C TYR A 687 15.12 11.25 45.37
N ASN A 688 14.93 12.53 45.69
CA ASN A 688 15.96 13.56 45.58
C ASN A 688 17.11 13.34 46.58
N ASP A 689 16.79 12.98 47.83
CA ASP A 689 17.81 12.64 48.83
C ASP A 689 18.63 11.41 48.40
N MET A 690 17.95 10.40 47.86
CA MET A 690 18.60 9.21 47.31
C MET A 690 19.49 9.53 46.09
N MET A 691 19.09 10.50 45.27
CA MET A 691 19.87 10.97 44.13
C MET A 691 21.13 11.70 44.56
N ILE A 692 21.06 12.61 45.53
CA ILE A 692 22.20 13.34 46.10
C ILE A 692 23.21 12.35 46.70
N PHE A 693 22.74 11.40 47.50
CA PHE A 693 23.57 10.38 48.11
C PHE A 693 24.26 9.48 47.06
N CYS A 694 23.54 9.03 46.04
CA CYS A 694 24.12 8.24 44.96
C CYS A 694 25.20 9.01 44.19
N GLN A 695 25.02 10.32 43.96
CA GLN A 695 26.02 11.15 43.29
C GLN A 695 27.32 11.29 44.09
N ALA A 696 27.22 11.43 45.42
CA ALA A 696 28.38 11.46 46.30
C ALA A 696 29.19 10.15 46.22
N ILE A 697 28.52 9.00 46.30
CA ILE A 697 29.16 7.69 46.20
C ILE A 697 29.80 7.47 44.81
N MET A 698 29.14 7.92 43.73
CA MET A 698 29.69 7.82 42.38
C MET A 698 31.00 8.57 42.21
N LYS A 699 31.13 9.75 42.86
CA LYS A 699 32.34 10.56 42.86
C LYS A 699 33.47 9.89 43.67
N GLU A 700 33.15 9.26 44.80
CA GLU A 700 34.14 8.61 45.67
C GLU A 700 34.67 7.27 45.14
N LYS A 701 33.82 6.43 44.53
CA LYS A 701 34.18 5.02 44.21
C LYS A 701 34.20 4.66 42.72
N GLY A 702 33.89 5.61 41.83
CA GLY A 702 33.98 5.45 40.38
C GLY A 702 32.77 4.79 39.71
N LYS A 703 32.41 5.27 38.52
CA LYS A 703 31.13 4.98 37.82
C LYS A 703 30.86 3.50 37.50
N LYS A 704 31.89 2.71 37.17
CA LYS A 704 31.72 1.30 36.76
C LYS A 704 31.46 0.35 37.95
N ALA A 705 32.03 0.62 39.12
CA ALA A 705 31.94 -0.29 40.28
C ALA A 705 30.59 -0.22 41.01
N VAL A 706 29.86 0.90 40.90
CA VAL A 706 28.69 1.20 41.77
C VAL A 706 27.34 1.12 41.03
N ASN A 707 27.33 0.95 39.70
CA ASN A 707 26.11 1.07 38.87
C ASN A 707 24.96 0.14 39.30
N LYS A 708 25.22 -1.13 39.63
CA LYS A 708 24.16 -2.07 40.04
C LYS A 708 23.51 -1.67 41.37
N TYR A 709 24.32 -1.18 42.32
CA TYR A 709 23.85 -0.75 43.65
C TYR A 709 23.02 0.53 43.56
N ILE A 710 23.44 1.47 42.73
CA ILE A 710 22.72 2.74 42.49
C ILE A 710 21.36 2.51 41.84
N ILE A 711 21.23 1.51 40.95
CA ILE A 711 19.95 1.17 40.32
C ILE A 711 18.95 0.66 41.37
N LEU A 712 19.40 -0.16 42.32
CA LEU A 712 18.55 -0.65 43.42
C LEU A 712 18.11 0.50 44.32
N LEU A 713 19.04 1.38 44.71
CA LEU A 713 18.74 2.55 45.55
C LEU A 713 17.74 3.50 44.91
N ARG A 714 17.97 3.91 43.65
CA ARG A 714 17.10 4.88 42.94
C ARG A 714 15.75 4.30 42.52
N GLY A 715 15.60 2.97 42.57
CA GLY A 715 14.42 2.26 42.09
C GLY A 715 13.66 1.59 43.23
N TRP A 716 14.12 0.40 43.60
CA TRP A 716 13.38 -0.48 44.50
C TRP A 716 13.35 0.06 45.93
N THR A 717 14.48 0.58 46.44
CA THR A 717 14.56 1.13 47.79
C THR A 717 13.63 2.33 48.00
N VAL A 718 13.60 3.29 47.07
CA VAL A 718 12.67 4.44 47.14
C VAL A 718 11.21 3.96 47.20
N VAL A 719 10.83 2.98 46.37
CA VAL A 719 9.46 2.45 46.35
C VAL A 719 9.09 1.77 47.67
N VAL A 720 10.00 0.98 48.24
CA VAL A 720 9.77 0.29 49.51
C VAL A 720 9.67 1.27 50.67
N ILE A 721 10.56 2.27 50.75
CA ILE A 721 10.50 3.32 51.79
C ILE A 721 9.18 4.10 51.71
N VAL A 722 8.76 4.53 50.52
CA VAL A 722 7.48 5.24 50.36
C VAL A 722 6.30 4.36 50.80
N LYS A 723 6.31 3.07 50.45
CA LYS A 723 5.28 2.13 50.92
C LYS A 723 5.27 2.03 52.45
N LEU A 724 6.43 1.90 53.10
CA LEU A 724 6.55 1.82 54.56
C LEU A 724 6.04 3.10 55.25
N ILE A 725 6.35 4.29 54.73
CA ILE A 725 5.87 5.56 55.29
C ILE A 725 4.34 5.67 55.18
N LYS A 726 3.77 5.36 54.00
CA LYS A 726 2.30 5.34 53.82
C LYS A 726 1.63 4.33 54.74
N LEU A 727 2.26 3.17 54.91
CA LEU A 727 1.79 2.11 55.80
C LEU A 727 1.80 2.57 57.26
N GLN A 728 2.85 3.28 57.69
CA GLN A 728 2.95 3.89 59.02
C GLN A 728 1.82 4.91 59.28
N GLY A 729 1.49 5.74 58.28
CA GLY A 729 0.33 6.64 58.33
C GLY A 729 -1.00 5.88 58.45
N SER A 730 -1.17 4.84 57.63
CA SER A 730 -2.38 3.98 57.63
C SER A 730 -2.55 3.22 58.95
N MET A 731 -1.46 2.79 59.58
CA MET A 731 -1.44 2.18 60.91
C MET A 731 -1.92 3.18 61.98
N GLY A 732 -1.49 4.44 61.88
CA GLY A 732 -1.95 5.52 62.78
C GLY A 732 -3.45 5.78 62.66
N GLU A 733 -3.98 5.84 61.43
CA GLU A 733 -5.42 5.96 61.20
C GLU A 733 -6.21 4.77 61.75
N THR A 734 -5.69 3.55 61.53
CA THR A 734 -6.32 2.31 62.01
C THR A 734 -6.33 2.25 63.54
N LYS A 735 -5.23 2.67 64.20
CA LYS A 735 -5.16 2.83 65.66
C LYS A 735 -6.23 3.78 66.19
N ASN A 736 -6.40 4.94 65.55
CA ASN A 736 -7.39 5.91 65.95
C ASN A 736 -8.83 5.37 65.79
N ARG A 737 -9.08 4.53 64.78
CA ARG A 737 -10.36 3.84 64.60
C ARG A 737 -10.60 2.76 65.66
N LEU A 738 -9.59 1.96 66.00
CA LEU A 738 -9.66 0.97 67.09
C LEU A 738 -9.98 1.67 68.41
N LYS A 739 -9.25 2.74 68.77
CA LYS A 739 -9.52 3.53 69.97
C LYS A 739 -10.92 4.13 70.02
N LYS A 740 -11.42 4.65 68.89
CA LYS A 740 -12.81 5.14 68.82
C LYS A 740 -13.82 4.03 69.11
N THR A 741 -13.59 2.83 68.58
CA THR A 741 -14.48 1.67 68.75
C THR A 741 -14.46 1.14 70.19
N ILE A 742 -13.28 1.13 70.82
CA ILE A 742 -13.11 0.79 72.25
C ILE A 742 -13.83 1.82 73.13
N ASN A 743 -13.66 3.12 72.83
CA ASN A 743 -14.24 4.20 73.62
C ASN A 743 -15.74 4.40 73.41
N SER A 744 -16.32 3.93 72.29
CA SER A 744 -17.74 4.15 71.95
C SER A 744 -18.73 3.18 72.62
N HIS A 745 -18.35 2.50 73.72
CA HIS A 745 -19.18 1.55 74.47
C HIS A 745 -19.99 0.60 73.56
N SER A 746 -19.28 -0.18 72.74
CA SER A 746 -19.86 -1.34 72.04
C SER A 746 -20.47 -2.30 73.07
N SER A 747 -21.74 -2.66 72.92
CA SER A 747 -22.40 -3.68 73.76
C SER A 747 -21.86 -5.10 73.54
N ASP A 748 -20.96 -5.27 72.56
CA ASP A 748 -20.28 -6.53 72.24
C ASP A 748 -18.89 -6.55 72.89
N THR A 749 -18.79 -7.24 74.02
CA THR A 749 -17.54 -7.40 74.80
C THR A 749 -16.47 -8.17 74.01
N ASN A 750 -16.85 -9.16 73.20
CA ASN A 750 -15.90 -9.94 72.39
C ASN A 750 -15.24 -9.07 71.31
N LYS A 751 -15.98 -8.10 70.76
CA LYS A 751 -15.46 -7.14 69.80
C LYS A 751 -14.47 -6.16 70.43
N VAL A 752 -14.72 -5.72 71.67
CA VAL A 752 -13.80 -4.85 72.42
C VAL A 752 -12.52 -5.60 72.78
N ASP A 753 -12.62 -6.83 73.26
CA ASP A 753 -11.45 -7.67 73.58
C ASP A 753 -10.57 -7.91 72.34
N ARG A 754 -11.19 -8.24 71.20
CA ARG A 754 -10.44 -8.40 69.94
C ARG A 754 -9.81 -7.09 69.45
N CYS A 755 -10.45 -5.93 69.69
CA CYS A 755 -9.86 -4.63 69.38
C CYS A 755 -8.65 -4.32 70.27
N LEU A 756 -8.66 -4.72 71.55
CA LEU A 756 -7.53 -4.57 72.46
C LEU A 756 -6.35 -5.46 72.04
N GLU A 757 -6.60 -6.73 71.68
CA GLU A 757 -5.57 -7.62 71.12
C GLU A 757 -4.92 -7.04 69.87
N LEU A 758 -5.72 -6.52 68.93
CA LEU A 758 -5.21 -5.90 67.71
C LEU A 758 -4.45 -4.59 67.97
N GLU A 759 -4.83 -3.81 68.99
CA GLU A 759 -4.07 -2.62 69.41
C GLU A 759 -2.72 -3.00 70.03
N ASP A 760 -2.66 -4.07 70.82
CA ASP A 760 -1.42 -4.58 71.39
C ASP A 760 -0.49 -5.16 70.32
N GLU A 761 -1.01 -5.95 69.37
CA GLU A 761 -0.23 -6.41 68.22
C GLU A 761 0.32 -5.24 67.39
N LEU A 762 -0.49 -4.20 67.17
CA LEU A 762 -0.03 -3.01 66.48
C LEU A 762 1.16 -2.36 67.19
N ARG A 763 1.05 -2.17 68.51
CA ARG A 763 2.03 -1.46 69.32
C ARG A 763 3.34 -2.24 69.49
N TYR A 764 3.25 -3.54 69.75
CA TYR A 764 4.41 -4.35 70.13
C TYR A 764 4.98 -5.21 69.00
N LYS A 765 4.23 -5.48 67.92
CA LYS A 765 4.69 -6.36 66.83
C LYS A 765 4.94 -5.60 65.54
N TYR A 766 4.06 -4.68 65.15
CA TYR A 766 4.11 -4.09 63.81
C TYR A 766 4.77 -2.71 63.73
N TYR A 767 4.55 -1.82 64.71
CA TYR A 767 5.22 -0.50 64.73
C TYR A 767 6.74 -0.64 64.79
N GLU A 768 7.25 -1.49 65.67
CA GLU A 768 8.68 -1.72 65.83
C GLU A 768 9.30 -2.31 64.55
N LYS A 769 8.64 -3.28 63.90
CA LYS A 769 9.12 -3.87 62.64
C LYS A 769 9.20 -2.85 61.49
N VAL A 770 8.17 -2.01 61.33
CA VAL A 770 8.15 -0.97 60.28
C VAL A 770 9.21 0.09 60.54
N GLU A 771 9.39 0.49 61.80
CA GLU A 771 10.42 1.46 62.19
C GLU A 771 11.83 0.92 61.97
N LEU A 772 12.10 -0.34 62.34
CA LEU A 772 13.39 -1.00 62.10
C LEU A 772 13.67 -1.17 60.59
N ALA A 773 12.66 -1.49 59.78
CA ALA A 773 12.82 -1.58 58.33
C ALA A 773 13.13 -0.21 57.69
N LEU A 774 12.46 0.85 58.14
CA LEU A 774 12.75 2.22 57.70
C LEU A 774 14.17 2.65 58.09
N LYS A 775 14.57 2.41 59.34
CA LYS A 775 15.93 2.69 59.84
C LYS A 775 16.99 1.92 59.07
N SER A 776 16.75 0.64 58.75
CA SER A 776 17.70 -0.19 58.02
C SER A 776 17.92 0.28 56.59
N LEU A 777 16.86 0.72 55.89
CA LEU A 777 16.91 1.20 54.50
C LEU A 777 17.29 2.68 54.38
N SER A 778 17.35 3.40 55.50
CA SER A 778 17.64 4.83 55.54
C SER A 778 19.10 5.13 55.17
N ILE A 779 19.27 6.00 54.17
CA ILE A 779 20.59 6.48 53.74
C ILE A 779 21.22 7.49 54.70
N THR A 780 20.43 8.08 55.60
CA THR A 780 20.90 9.00 56.64
C THR A 780 21.27 8.23 57.91
N GLU A 781 20.41 7.32 58.36
CA GLU A 781 20.62 6.57 59.62
C GLU A 781 21.54 5.34 59.44
N ASN A 782 21.49 4.67 58.29
CA ASN A 782 22.32 3.49 57.98
C ASN A 782 23.38 3.77 56.89
N SER A 783 23.79 5.03 56.78
CA SER A 783 24.70 5.52 55.74
C SER A 783 25.99 4.69 55.62
N GLN A 784 26.55 4.25 56.76
CA GLN A 784 27.79 3.46 56.79
C GLN A 784 27.64 2.08 56.11
N LYS A 785 26.50 1.39 56.28
CA LYS A 785 26.26 0.14 55.56
C LYS A 785 26.04 0.39 54.06
N HIS A 786 25.34 1.46 53.70
CA HIS A 786 25.15 1.81 52.30
C HIS A 786 26.48 2.14 51.60
N LYS A 787 27.43 2.79 52.28
CA LYS A 787 28.80 3.04 51.77
C LYS A 787 29.64 1.77 51.58
N LYS A 788 29.26 0.63 52.17
CA LYS A 788 29.91 -0.68 51.94
C LYS A 788 29.49 -1.34 50.62
N LEU A 789 28.43 -0.85 49.96
CA LEU A 789 27.98 -1.29 48.63
C LEU A 789 27.69 -2.80 48.49
N SER A 790 27.24 -3.45 49.57
CA SER A 790 26.88 -4.87 49.52
C SER A 790 25.52 -5.06 48.87
N LEU A 791 25.50 -5.59 47.64
CA LEU A 791 24.27 -5.89 46.89
C LEU A 791 23.39 -6.91 47.62
N GLY A 792 23.97 -8.04 48.04
CA GLY A 792 23.22 -9.10 48.72
C GLY A 792 22.63 -8.68 50.06
N TRP A 793 23.28 -7.74 50.78
CA TRP A 793 22.68 -7.15 51.98
C TRP A 793 21.45 -6.31 51.64
N LEU A 794 21.56 -5.38 50.68
CA LEU A 794 20.45 -4.48 50.33
C LEU A 794 19.25 -5.25 49.77
N GLU A 795 19.48 -6.27 48.94
CA GLU A 795 18.39 -7.12 48.42
C GLU A 795 17.67 -7.86 49.54
N ASN A 796 18.40 -8.44 50.51
CA ASN A 796 17.79 -9.13 51.65
C ASN A 796 16.94 -8.18 52.52
N GLU A 797 17.43 -6.97 52.79
CA GLU A 797 16.67 -5.96 53.56
C GLU A 797 15.40 -5.52 52.82
N LEU A 798 15.46 -5.38 51.48
CA LEU A 798 14.31 -5.03 50.67
C LEU A 798 13.26 -6.15 50.66
N TYR A 799 13.67 -7.41 50.56
CA TYR A 799 12.75 -8.55 50.66
C TYR A 799 12.11 -8.64 52.04
N GLN A 800 12.88 -8.45 53.12
CA GLN A 800 12.35 -8.43 54.49
C GLN A 800 11.35 -7.28 54.68
N ALA A 801 11.65 -6.10 54.15
CA ALA A 801 10.75 -4.95 54.21
C ALA A 801 9.44 -5.18 53.43
N GLU A 802 9.48 -5.85 52.27
CA GLU A 802 8.27 -6.21 51.53
C GLU A 802 7.42 -7.26 52.25
N ASP A 803 8.04 -8.24 52.91
CA ASP A 803 7.34 -9.21 53.74
C ASP A 803 6.64 -8.52 54.93
N ILE A 804 7.32 -7.58 55.61
CA ILE A 804 6.72 -6.74 56.65
C ILE A 804 5.53 -5.94 56.11
N ILE A 805 5.65 -5.33 54.93
CA ILE A 805 4.55 -4.58 54.31
C ILE A 805 3.33 -5.49 54.11
N ASN A 806 3.52 -6.71 53.62
CA ASN A 806 2.42 -7.66 53.40
C ASN A 806 1.76 -8.07 54.71
N GLN A 807 2.54 -8.44 55.73
CA GLN A 807 2.03 -8.84 57.05
C GLN A 807 1.18 -7.73 57.71
N VAL A 808 1.63 -6.47 57.60
CA VAL A 808 0.90 -5.33 58.16
C VAL A 808 -0.36 -5.02 57.36
N TRP A 809 -0.34 -5.19 56.03
CA TRP A 809 -1.53 -5.03 55.21
C TRP A 809 -2.62 -6.06 55.53
N GLU A 810 -2.23 -7.31 55.77
CA GLU A 810 -3.14 -8.35 56.25
C GLU A 810 -3.75 -7.96 57.60
N TRP A 811 -2.93 -7.50 58.55
CA TRP A 811 -3.39 -7.00 59.85
C TRP A 811 -4.36 -5.79 59.73
N ILE A 812 -4.07 -4.82 58.86
CA ILE A 812 -4.98 -3.68 58.59
C ILE A 812 -6.33 -4.18 58.05
N ASN A 813 -6.32 -5.19 57.17
CA ASN A 813 -7.53 -5.78 56.61
C ASN A 813 -8.33 -6.55 57.67
N GLU A 814 -7.67 -7.23 58.60
CA GLU A 814 -8.33 -7.84 59.77
C GLU A 814 -8.98 -6.78 60.67
N CYS A 815 -8.27 -5.69 60.97
CA CYS A 815 -8.84 -4.57 61.73
C CYS A 815 -10.08 -3.98 61.07
N LYS A 816 -10.06 -3.81 59.74
CA LYS A 816 -11.22 -3.33 58.99
C LYS A 816 -12.43 -4.25 59.17
N LYS A 817 -12.25 -5.57 59.15
CA LYS A 817 -13.34 -6.55 59.34
C LYS A 817 -13.95 -6.49 60.75
N VAL A 818 -13.14 -6.23 61.77
CA VAL A 818 -13.58 -6.11 63.17
C VAL A 818 -14.29 -4.77 63.44
N VAL A 819 -13.96 -3.72 62.69
CA VAL A 819 -14.57 -2.38 62.86
C VAL A 819 -15.85 -2.18 62.03
N THR A 820 -16.06 -2.91 60.92
CA THR A 820 -17.25 -2.77 60.04
C THR A 820 -18.39 -3.78 60.27
N LYS A 821 -18.13 -4.92 60.90
CA LYS A 821 -19.15 -5.64 61.69
C LYS A 821 -19.19 -5.02 63.07
#